data_AF-A0A3A5WUI5-F1
#
_entry.id   AF-A0A3A5WUI5-F1
#
_cell.length_a   1.000
_cell.length_b   1.000
_cell.length_c   1.000
_cell.angle_alpha   90.00
_cell.angle_beta   90.00
_cell.angle_gamma   90.00
#
_symmetry.space_group_name_H-M   'P 1'
#
loop_
_entity.id
_entity.type
_entity.pdbx_description
1 polymer ?
#
loop_
_entity_poly.entity_id
_entity_poly.type
_entity_poly.pdbx_seq_one_letter_code
_entity_poly.pdbx_strand_id
1 'polypeptide(L)'
;MSKVAPIALSIVLVFSILGYIAIDSNSSDKDLEVETFTCDNGQIISSDLQNNGFEDCDDSSDEDTIDHTKHSHADPVLEAILVEIEGEQFVTGNVIHDHPMEVRITWIMQSAEGVSSGDNLATDMNGAWSFDIDVEDRSENISITFRAHNLPEDTWSDNLTIIISAELVDGCTDSSANNFNSNANSDDGSCDYDEDDDGVLDSDEVAGCTDQSANNYNTDATDDDGSCEYDQNTNNTDGNTAPSCDVGDDLTTDVNEMVYLDASNSADLDGDTLLNPSWQIITSPENSTAQVVNPSNMIAEFTPDLIGNYTIEFYVDDGEDFCKETLVLTAVITVPEITPYTISQSLTNGTEMTDITFTSTGGHIVSMEIYPDLPNGLSFDNQSGRISGTPLEVIPETTFTVFANNSAGSGTASVILSVIEIGYDATDLAQFWLDFFQCQSNDDRPFVDDLTTSNIENHQCEVSITLNETHLIITTNGLPNHDFESTLACSGGGDCATAQSYTWSIPRSPVNDTSGGHDSSNCPEANGDKECAPDRGAVAVSINGVPIYGPEDGPGGDAVAAEHGAYNEDRQPIELGICHGHAAQGGTYHYHADGNCMHWHPEEGESIENDYDESTIQAVAQNTYDGNHSKVIGVAFDGYPIYGFWGYDDNMNVVEMKSSYELKDGQTGYNGIDDYKYTEGLGHLDQCNGHFGPTPEFPQGIYHYHSTMQNGDGDMGFPYFLICYHGEADMSSDAGAGQGGGGGGDCDGYGETWGPGIGPPPPGCGGQGAQSEIIQISTSSFDPMALIIIGLCLATAWSLRRNRNHP
;
A
#
# COMPACT_ATOMS: atom_id res chain seq x y z
N MET A 1 8.85 9.98 51.74
CA MET A 1 9.07 11.42 52.07
C MET A 1 9.24 12.14 50.75
N SER A 2 8.41 13.15 50.50
CA SER A 2 8.27 13.81 49.20
C SER A 2 9.48 14.69 48.84
N LYS A 3 9.68 14.96 47.54
CA LYS A 3 9.55 16.30 46.93
C LYS A 3 9.80 16.21 45.40
N VAL A 4 8.78 16.40 44.57
CA VAL A 4 8.45 17.65 43.81
C VAL A 4 9.04 17.65 42.38
N ALA A 5 8.18 17.40 41.38
CA ALA A 5 8.21 18.04 40.05
C ALA A 5 7.72 19.51 40.21
N PRO A 6 7.85 20.51 39.27
CA PRO A 6 7.52 20.41 37.82
C PRO A 6 8.22 21.44 36.85
N ILE A 7 7.70 21.55 35.60
CA ILE A 7 7.73 22.71 34.62
C ILE A 7 8.97 22.77 33.69
N ALA A 8 8.96 22.96 32.35
CA ALA A 8 7.99 23.25 31.26
C ALA A 8 8.62 22.79 29.92
N LEU A 9 7.88 22.20 28.96
CA LEU A 9 7.24 22.83 27.79
C LEU A 9 8.14 23.79 26.96
N SER A 10 8.50 23.39 25.73
CA SER A 10 8.33 24.13 24.45
C SER A 10 9.49 23.95 23.45
N ILE A 11 9.10 23.66 22.19
CA ILE A 11 9.84 23.79 20.91
C ILE A 11 10.79 22.64 20.56
N VAL A 12 10.38 21.75 19.65
CA VAL A 12 10.98 21.60 18.30
C VAL A 12 9.90 21.12 17.33
N LEU A 13 9.54 21.99 16.38
CA LEU A 13 8.92 21.66 15.11
C LEU A 13 10.04 21.79 14.06
N VAL A 14 10.10 20.84 13.12
CA VAL A 14 10.95 20.77 11.91
C VAL A 14 12.41 20.27 12.09
N PHE A 15 12.64 18.98 11.78
CA PHE A 15 13.57 18.43 10.76
C PHE A 15 14.03 17.00 11.09
N SER A 16 13.65 16.02 10.24
CA SER A 16 14.46 14.89 9.73
C SER A 16 13.49 13.87 9.09
N ILE A 17 13.46 13.50 7.80
CA ILE A 17 14.46 13.38 6.73
C ILE A 17 15.82 12.90 7.24
N LEU A 18 16.06 11.60 7.01
CA LEU A 18 17.30 10.83 7.14
C LEU A 18 17.79 10.51 8.56
N GLY A 19 17.89 9.21 8.84
CA GLY A 19 19.03 8.66 9.57
C GLY A 19 18.71 8.00 10.91
N TYR A 20 18.68 6.66 10.89
CA TYR A 20 19.13 5.76 11.94
C TYR A 20 19.87 6.44 13.12
N ILE A 21 19.34 6.25 14.33
CA ILE A 21 20.15 6.27 15.55
C ILE A 21 20.04 4.90 16.18
N ALA A 22 21.10 4.11 15.99
CA ALA A 22 21.44 3.01 16.87
C ALA A 22 21.67 3.57 18.29
N ILE A 23 20.88 3.12 19.25
CA ILE A 23 21.16 3.35 20.67
C ILE A 23 22.16 2.27 21.10
N ASP A 24 23.44 2.65 21.09
CA ASP A 24 24.52 1.92 21.75
C ASP A 24 24.34 2.07 23.29
N SER A 25 23.78 1.04 23.93
CA SER A 25 23.76 0.95 25.39
C SER A 25 25.13 0.48 25.88
N ASN A 26 25.93 1.45 26.30
CA ASN A 26 27.22 1.25 26.97
C ASN A 26 27.03 0.54 28.32
N SER A 27 27.01 -0.80 28.30
CA SER A 27 27.17 -1.66 29.47
C SER A 27 28.59 -2.26 29.42
N SER A 28 29.48 -1.66 30.20
CA SER A 28 30.85 -2.12 30.36
C SER A 28 30.93 -3.37 31.24
N ASP A 29 31.19 -4.53 30.65
CA ASP A 29 32.13 -5.51 31.22
C ASP A 29 32.69 -6.43 30.11
N LYS A 30 34.03 -6.55 30.08
CA LYS A 30 34.78 -7.40 29.14
C LYS A 30 35.19 -8.68 29.86
N ASP A 31 34.67 -9.81 29.41
CA ASP A 31 35.39 -11.10 29.38
C ASP A 31 35.15 -11.73 28.00
N LEU A 32 36.17 -11.67 27.13
CA LEU A 32 36.18 -12.29 25.81
C LEU A 32 36.48 -13.78 25.97
N GLU A 33 35.45 -14.62 25.94
CA GLU A 33 35.60 -16.01 25.51
C GLU A 33 35.52 -16.03 23.97
N VAL A 34 36.48 -16.69 23.32
CA VAL A 34 36.41 -16.93 21.88
C VAL A 34 35.34 -18.00 21.67
N GLU A 35 34.18 -17.59 21.16
CA GLU A 35 33.08 -18.51 20.90
C GLU A 35 33.45 -19.42 19.73
N THR A 36 33.56 -20.72 20.02
CA THR A 36 33.74 -21.78 19.03
C THR A 36 32.42 -22.50 18.85
N PHE A 37 31.96 -22.64 17.61
CA PHE A 37 30.77 -23.43 17.27
C PHE A 37 31.17 -24.89 17.04
N THR A 38 30.36 -25.84 17.51
CA THR A 38 30.60 -27.29 17.33
C THR A 38 29.45 -27.89 16.52
N CYS A 39 29.74 -28.38 15.31
CA CYS A 39 28.77 -29.07 14.45
C CYS A 39 28.25 -30.35 15.11
N ASP A 40 27.12 -30.87 14.63
CA ASP A 40 26.47 -32.09 15.16
C ASP A 40 27.36 -33.34 15.06
N ASN A 41 28.27 -33.38 14.07
CA ASN A 41 29.29 -34.43 13.94
C ASN A 41 30.51 -34.28 14.89
N GLY A 42 30.56 -33.21 15.69
CA GLY A 42 31.62 -32.91 16.65
C GLY A 42 32.79 -32.07 16.13
N GLN A 43 32.72 -31.54 14.91
CA GLN A 43 33.71 -30.62 14.35
C GLN A 43 33.60 -29.22 14.98
N ILE A 44 34.73 -28.59 15.30
CA ILE A 44 34.77 -27.28 15.97
C ILE A 44 35.31 -26.21 15.00
N ILE A 45 34.54 -25.14 14.77
CA ILE A 45 34.87 -24.03 13.86
C ILE A 45 34.89 -22.68 14.59
N SER A 46 35.61 -21.72 13.99
CA SER A 46 35.87 -20.38 14.55
C SER A 46 34.82 -19.38 14.05
N SER A 47 34.25 -18.59 14.94
CA SER A 47 33.24 -17.54 14.66
C SER A 47 33.74 -16.33 13.85
N ASP A 48 34.99 -16.37 13.35
CA ASP A 48 35.60 -15.30 12.54
C ASP A 48 35.38 -15.51 11.02
N LEU A 49 34.58 -16.51 10.62
CA LEU A 49 34.13 -16.70 9.23
C LEU A 49 32.81 -15.94 9.04
N GLN A 50 32.70 -15.19 7.94
CA GLN A 50 31.68 -14.16 7.69
C GLN A 50 30.27 -14.68 7.34
N ASN A 51 29.92 -15.87 7.81
CA ASN A 51 28.57 -16.39 7.79
C ASN A 51 28.33 -17.02 9.17
N ASN A 52 27.13 -16.91 9.70
CA ASN A 52 26.68 -17.19 11.09
C ASN A 52 26.91 -18.64 11.63
N GLY A 53 27.91 -19.37 11.14
CA GLY A 53 28.35 -20.68 11.65
C GLY A 53 27.42 -21.84 11.29
N PHE A 54 26.28 -21.58 10.64
CA PHE A 54 25.26 -22.58 10.33
C PHE A 54 25.50 -23.31 9.00
N GLU A 55 26.10 -22.66 8.00
CA GLU A 55 26.33 -23.25 6.67
C GLU A 55 27.70 -23.93 6.47
N ASP A 56 28.62 -23.81 7.44
CA ASP A 56 29.99 -24.34 7.32
C ASP A 56 30.16 -25.79 7.84
N CYS A 57 29.06 -26.47 8.16
CA CYS A 57 29.06 -27.87 8.60
C CYS A 57 28.82 -28.81 7.40
N ASP A 58 29.78 -29.72 7.18
CA ASP A 58 29.86 -30.67 6.05
C ASP A 58 28.67 -31.68 5.95
N ASP A 59 27.70 -31.65 6.88
CA ASP A 59 26.64 -32.66 6.98
C ASP A 59 25.23 -32.22 6.54
N SER A 60 25.06 -31.00 6.03
CA SER A 60 23.88 -30.56 5.25
C SER A 60 22.56 -31.21 5.68
N SER A 61 22.13 -30.97 6.92
CA SER A 61 20.77 -31.31 7.32
C SER A 61 19.87 -30.12 7.00
N ASP A 62 19.24 -30.16 5.83
CA ASP A 62 18.04 -29.40 5.55
C ASP A 62 17.05 -29.59 6.71
N GLU A 63 16.73 -28.51 7.40
CA GLU A 63 15.61 -28.44 8.34
C GLU A 63 14.84 -27.15 8.01
N ASP A 64 13.87 -27.26 7.10
CA ASP A 64 12.70 -26.36 7.00
C ASP A 64 11.80 -26.43 8.27
N THR A 65 12.28 -27.08 9.32
CA THR A 65 11.69 -27.13 10.65
C THR A 65 12.75 -26.77 11.67
N ILE A 66 12.68 -25.56 12.21
CA ILE A 66 13.51 -25.19 13.37
C ILE A 66 13.19 -26.20 14.49
N ASP A 67 14.13 -27.10 14.81
CA ASP A 67 13.99 -28.03 15.92
C ASP A 67 14.17 -27.28 17.24
N HIS A 68 13.06 -26.70 17.73
CA HIS A 68 12.94 -25.99 19.01
C HIS A 68 13.34 -26.84 20.23
N THR A 69 13.58 -28.15 20.07
CA THR A 69 14.03 -29.00 21.19
C THR A 69 15.53 -28.90 21.48
N LYS A 70 16.30 -28.19 20.63
CA LYS A 70 17.77 -28.15 20.70
C LYS A 70 18.38 -26.83 21.16
N HIS A 71 17.61 -25.75 21.32
CA HIS A 71 18.09 -24.51 21.94
C HIS A 71 17.00 -23.85 22.81
N SER A 72 17.42 -22.97 23.72
CA SER A 72 16.54 -22.30 24.68
C SER A 72 16.45 -20.83 24.29
N HIS A 73 15.26 -20.36 23.91
CA HIS A 73 15.04 -18.95 23.68
C HIS A 73 14.69 -18.21 24.96
N ALA A 74 14.94 -16.90 24.96
CA ALA A 74 14.39 -16.01 25.98
C ALA A 74 12.88 -15.85 25.76
N ASP A 75 12.14 -15.60 26.84
CA ASP A 75 10.72 -15.24 26.76
C ASP A 75 10.55 -14.03 25.82
N PRO A 76 9.52 -14.00 24.95
CA PRO A 76 9.32 -12.90 24.02
C PRO A 76 9.14 -11.57 24.79
N VAL A 77 9.73 -10.49 24.28
CA VAL A 77 9.59 -9.14 24.87
C VAL A 77 8.67 -8.30 24.00
N LEU A 78 7.67 -7.69 24.64
CA LEU A 78 6.67 -6.85 23.98
C LEU A 78 6.99 -5.37 24.15
N GLU A 79 6.92 -4.64 23.03
CA GLU A 79 6.93 -3.18 23.01
C GLU A 79 5.73 -2.69 22.20
N ALA A 80 5.09 -1.60 22.62
CA ALA A 80 3.97 -1.00 21.89
C ALA A 80 3.78 0.48 22.22
N ILE A 81 3.18 1.19 21.29
CA ILE A 81 2.81 2.60 21.40
C ILE A 81 1.37 2.80 20.94
N LEU A 82 0.71 3.83 21.51
CA LEU A 82 -0.56 4.34 21.02
C LEU A 82 -0.28 5.37 19.92
N VAL A 83 -0.93 5.22 18.78
CA VAL A 83 -0.79 6.10 17.61
C VAL A 83 -2.16 6.64 17.23
N GLU A 84 -2.20 7.88 16.76
CA GLU A 84 -3.41 8.54 16.26
C GLU A 84 -3.15 9.06 14.84
N ILE A 85 -3.97 8.62 13.88
CA ILE A 85 -3.89 9.04 12.47
C ILE A 85 -5.30 9.44 12.04
N GLU A 86 -5.45 10.67 11.52
CA GLU A 86 -6.71 11.20 11.00
C GLU A 86 -7.92 11.17 11.98
N GLY A 87 -7.65 11.10 13.28
CA GLY A 87 -8.68 11.05 14.34
C GLY A 87 -9.02 9.64 14.83
N GLU A 88 -8.45 8.60 14.21
CA GLU A 88 -8.55 7.22 14.67
C GLU A 88 -7.32 6.83 15.50
N GLN A 89 -7.56 6.09 16.60
CA GLN A 89 -6.50 5.62 17.50
C GLN A 89 -6.30 4.11 17.38
N PHE A 90 -5.06 3.68 17.23
CA PHE A 90 -4.69 2.27 17.22
C PHE A 90 -3.40 2.05 18.01
N VAL A 91 -3.19 0.83 18.49
CA VAL A 91 -1.94 0.41 19.11
C VAL A 91 -1.09 -0.28 18.06
N THR A 92 0.18 0.10 17.94
CA THR A 92 1.16 -0.67 17.16
C THR A 92 2.36 -1.00 18.03
N GLY A 93 2.99 -2.13 17.77
CA GLY A 93 4.09 -2.61 18.58
C GLY A 93 5.01 -3.55 17.83
N ASN A 94 6.03 -3.99 18.56
CA ASN A 94 6.99 -4.97 18.09
C ASN A 94 7.18 -6.07 19.14
N VAL A 95 7.52 -7.27 18.68
CA VAL A 95 7.96 -8.39 19.50
C VAL A 95 9.43 -8.62 19.23
N ILE A 96 10.22 -8.58 20.31
CA ILE A 96 11.62 -8.98 20.26
C ILE A 96 11.70 -10.44 20.68
N HIS A 97 11.95 -11.31 19.71
CA HIS A 97 12.17 -12.75 19.87
C HIS A 97 13.02 -13.26 18.69
N ASP A 98 13.67 -14.41 18.83
CA ASP A 98 14.55 -14.92 17.77
C ASP A 98 13.76 -15.36 16.52
N HIS A 99 12.49 -15.74 16.71
CA HIS A 99 11.54 -16.07 15.63
C HIS A 99 10.22 -15.30 15.82
N PRO A 100 10.16 -14.00 15.52
CA PRO A 100 9.01 -13.16 15.86
C PRO A 100 7.70 -13.61 15.23
N MET A 101 7.71 -14.17 14.02
CA MET A 101 6.53 -14.66 13.27
C MET A 101 5.81 -15.86 13.92
N GLU A 102 6.45 -16.57 14.85
CA GLU A 102 5.87 -17.70 15.58
C GLU A 102 5.18 -17.27 16.89
N VAL A 103 5.34 -16.00 17.23
CA VAL A 103 4.72 -15.38 18.39
C VAL A 103 3.30 -14.95 18.05
N ARG A 104 2.39 -15.05 19.03
CA ARG A 104 1.02 -14.54 18.94
C ARG A 104 0.74 -13.59 20.07
N ILE A 105 0.04 -12.51 19.77
CA ILE A 105 -0.37 -11.54 20.79
C ILE A 105 -1.79 -11.85 21.24
N THR A 106 -1.93 -11.96 22.56
CA THR A 106 -3.22 -12.02 23.24
C THR A 106 -3.48 -10.68 23.91
N TRP A 107 -4.73 -10.26 23.95
CA TRP A 107 -5.10 -8.97 24.52
C TRP A 107 -6.39 -9.06 25.33
N ILE A 108 -6.48 -8.22 26.36
CA ILE A 108 -7.67 -8.02 27.18
C ILE A 108 -7.87 -6.52 27.33
N MET A 109 -9.03 -6.03 26.90
CA MET A 109 -9.44 -4.63 27.02
C MET A 109 -10.54 -4.50 28.07
N GLN A 110 -10.42 -3.49 28.93
CA GLN A 110 -11.44 -3.07 29.88
C GLN A 110 -11.85 -1.63 29.53
N SER A 111 -13.13 -1.42 29.24
CA SER A 111 -13.75 -0.12 28.95
C SER A 111 -15.05 0.06 29.75
N ALA A 112 -15.70 1.22 29.61
CA ALA A 112 -17.02 1.49 30.19
C ALA A 112 -18.11 0.51 29.70
N GLU A 113 -17.95 0.00 28.47
CA GLU A 113 -18.86 -0.96 27.84
C GLU A 113 -18.70 -2.39 28.39
N GLY A 114 -17.57 -2.68 29.04
CA GLY A 114 -17.29 -3.98 29.64
C GLY A 114 -15.87 -4.49 29.38
N VAL A 115 -15.69 -5.81 29.43
CA VAL A 115 -14.41 -6.47 29.19
C VAL A 115 -14.48 -7.26 27.88
N SER A 116 -13.58 -6.95 26.95
CA SER A 116 -13.37 -7.71 25.72
C SER A 116 -11.96 -8.30 25.70
N SER A 117 -11.78 -9.36 24.91
CA SER A 117 -10.49 -10.04 24.81
C SER A 117 -10.39 -10.77 23.48
N GLY A 118 -9.19 -10.84 22.93
CA GLY A 118 -8.88 -11.62 21.73
C GLY A 118 -7.56 -12.36 21.89
N ASP A 119 -7.38 -13.37 21.07
CA ASP A 119 -6.15 -14.16 20.98
C ASP A 119 -5.63 -14.20 19.53
N ASN A 120 -4.38 -14.61 19.37
CA ASN A 120 -3.78 -14.91 18.08
C ASN A 120 -3.60 -13.73 17.10
N LEU A 121 -3.42 -12.50 17.59
CA LEU A 121 -2.97 -11.41 16.74
C LEU A 121 -1.56 -11.75 16.22
N ALA A 122 -1.44 -11.81 14.89
CA ALA A 122 -0.22 -12.25 14.21
C ALA A 122 0.84 -11.14 14.22
N THR A 123 2.09 -11.56 14.34
CA THR A 123 3.27 -10.75 14.13
C THR A 123 3.85 -11.03 12.76
N ASP A 124 4.43 -10.03 12.11
CA ASP A 124 5.17 -10.23 10.88
C ASP A 124 6.56 -10.86 11.14
N MET A 125 7.35 -11.04 10.07
CA MET A 125 8.70 -11.61 10.15
C MET A 125 9.68 -10.78 10.99
N ASN A 126 9.40 -9.49 11.19
CA ASN A 126 10.20 -8.57 11.98
C ASN A 126 9.66 -8.37 13.40
N GLY A 127 8.50 -8.98 13.72
CA GLY A 127 7.84 -8.91 15.01
C GLY A 127 6.79 -7.81 15.13
N ALA A 128 6.50 -7.06 14.07
CA ALA A 128 5.57 -5.94 14.13
C ALA A 128 4.12 -6.45 14.21
N TRP A 129 3.29 -5.70 14.92
CA TRP A 129 1.85 -5.97 15.07
C TRP A 129 1.07 -4.67 15.28
N SER A 130 -0.24 -4.71 14.98
CA SER A 130 -1.18 -3.61 15.20
C SER A 130 -2.50 -4.10 15.78
N PHE A 131 -3.17 -3.23 16.53
CA PHE A 131 -4.44 -3.49 17.19
C PHE A 131 -5.32 -2.25 17.14
N ASP A 132 -6.45 -2.37 16.47
CA ASP A 132 -7.42 -1.27 16.34
C ASP A 132 -8.26 -1.13 17.61
N ILE A 133 -8.49 0.12 18.01
CA ILE A 133 -9.26 0.43 19.21
C ILE A 133 -10.67 0.85 18.78
N ASP A 134 -11.59 -0.10 18.79
CA ASP A 134 -13.00 0.12 18.49
C ASP A 134 -13.81 0.18 19.81
N VAL A 135 -13.98 1.39 20.36
CA VAL A 135 -14.75 1.66 21.59
C VAL A 135 -15.56 2.95 21.42
N GLU A 136 -16.88 2.86 21.55
CA GLU A 136 -17.80 4.00 21.37
C GLU A 136 -17.92 4.85 22.65
N ASP A 137 -17.93 4.23 23.83
CA ASP A 137 -18.03 4.90 25.14
C ASP A 137 -16.66 5.08 25.81
N ARG A 138 -16.15 6.31 25.77
CA ARG A 138 -14.86 6.74 26.35
C ARG A 138 -15.02 7.49 27.69
N SER A 139 -16.12 7.28 28.40
CA SER A 139 -16.40 7.93 29.69
C SER A 139 -15.51 7.47 30.85
N GLU A 140 -14.88 6.28 30.73
CA GLU A 140 -13.89 5.74 31.68
C GLU A 140 -12.55 5.44 31.00
N ASN A 141 -11.48 5.30 31.78
CA ASN A 141 -10.18 4.94 31.24
C ASN A 141 -10.23 3.55 30.60
N ILE A 142 -9.76 3.45 29.36
CA ILE A 142 -9.63 2.18 28.66
C ILE A 142 -8.27 1.57 29.02
N SER A 143 -8.27 0.36 29.58
CA SER A 143 -7.05 -0.38 29.90
C SER A 143 -6.93 -1.59 29.00
N ILE A 144 -5.93 -1.60 28.13
CA ILE A 144 -5.65 -2.71 27.21
C ILE A 144 -4.36 -3.40 27.65
N THR A 145 -4.43 -4.69 27.94
CA THR A 145 -3.27 -5.49 28.35
C THR A 145 -2.95 -6.51 27.29
N PHE A 146 -1.73 -6.45 26.76
CA PHE A 146 -1.18 -7.36 25.77
C PHE A 146 -0.23 -8.36 26.42
N ARG A 147 -0.16 -9.55 25.83
CA ARG A 147 0.80 -10.59 26.21
C ARG A 147 1.17 -11.44 25.00
N ALA A 148 2.46 -11.61 24.76
CA ALA A 148 3.01 -12.43 23.69
C ALA A 148 3.15 -13.89 24.15
N HIS A 149 2.80 -14.81 23.27
CA HIS A 149 2.89 -16.25 23.45
C HIS A 149 3.68 -16.85 22.30
N ASN A 150 4.80 -17.51 22.61
CA ASN A 150 5.53 -18.30 21.62
C ASN A 150 4.89 -19.68 21.49
N LEU A 151 4.26 -19.97 20.35
CA LEU A 151 3.44 -21.18 20.17
C LEU A 151 4.25 -22.50 20.21
N PRO A 152 5.45 -22.62 19.63
CA PRO A 152 6.21 -23.86 19.63
C PRO A 152 6.74 -24.27 21.02
N GLU A 153 7.09 -23.30 21.88
CA GLU A 153 7.75 -23.53 23.17
C GLU A 153 6.89 -23.25 24.39
N ASP A 154 5.70 -22.69 24.19
CA ASP A 154 4.75 -22.30 25.24
C ASP A 154 5.35 -21.32 26.28
N THR A 155 6.21 -20.40 25.82
CA THR A 155 6.77 -19.31 26.63
C THR A 155 5.98 -18.02 26.45
N TRP A 156 6.00 -17.15 27.47
CA TRP A 156 5.10 -16.00 27.55
C TRP A 156 5.83 -14.75 28.00
N SER A 157 5.51 -13.62 27.38
CA SER A 157 6.00 -12.31 27.84
C SER A 157 5.39 -11.90 29.19
N ASP A 158 6.00 -10.87 29.78
CA ASP A 158 5.34 -10.01 30.76
C ASP A 158 4.15 -9.29 30.13
N ASN A 159 3.20 -8.86 30.97
CA ASN A 159 2.04 -8.08 30.51
C ASN A 159 2.46 -6.65 30.17
N LEU A 160 2.08 -6.20 28.98
CA LEU A 160 2.20 -4.81 28.55
C LEU A 160 0.82 -4.14 28.61
N THR A 161 0.63 -3.19 29.51
CA THR A 161 -0.65 -2.48 29.66
C THR A 161 -0.55 -1.06 29.10
N ILE A 162 -1.41 -0.74 28.14
CA ILE A 162 -1.65 0.62 27.64
C ILE A 162 -2.92 1.14 28.30
N ILE A 163 -2.84 2.36 28.85
CA ILE A 163 -3.99 3.06 29.43
C ILE A 163 -4.30 4.26 28.55
N ILE A 164 -5.49 4.27 27.97
CA ILE A 164 -6.04 5.40 27.27
C ILE A 164 -6.93 6.13 28.26
N SER A 165 -6.67 7.42 28.44
CA SER A 165 -7.45 8.22 29.40
C SER A 165 -8.84 8.45 28.85
N ALA A 166 -9.84 8.47 29.72
CA ALA A 166 -11.20 8.87 29.38
C ALA A 166 -11.21 10.24 28.68
N GLU A 167 -12.17 10.46 27.78
CA GLU A 167 -12.35 11.77 27.18
C GLU A 167 -12.73 12.81 28.22
N LEU A 168 -12.19 14.02 28.07
CA LEU A 168 -12.52 15.13 28.94
C LEU A 168 -13.87 15.70 28.49
N VAL A 169 -14.88 15.46 29.31
CA VAL A 169 -16.17 16.15 29.19
C VAL A 169 -16.02 17.43 29.99
N ASP A 170 -15.75 18.51 29.26
CA ASP A 170 -15.66 19.87 29.78
C ASP A 170 -17.05 20.37 30.22
N GLY A 171 -17.10 20.94 31.43
CA GLY A 171 -18.30 21.56 32.00
C GLY A 171 -18.18 21.71 33.52
N CYS A 172 -19.13 22.39 34.15
CA CYS A 172 -19.03 22.63 35.58
C CYS A 172 -19.09 21.32 36.40
N THR A 173 -18.03 21.05 37.17
CA THR A 173 -17.93 19.84 38.01
C THR A 173 -18.36 20.05 39.47
N ASP A 174 -18.66 21.29 39.87
CA ASP A 174 -19.14 21.59 41.21
C ASP A 174 -20.64 21.34 41.33
N SER A 175 -21.04 20.36 42.13
CA SER A 175 -22.45 20.01 42.35
C SER A 175 -23.30 21.11 42.99
N SER A 176 -22.68 22.22 43.43
CA SER A 176 -23.36 23.39 44.00
C SER A 176 -23.54 24.55 43.03
N ALA A 177 -23.06 24.43 41.79
CA ALA A 177 -23.30 25.39 40.72
C ALA A 177 -24.61 25.11 39.98
N ASN A 178 -25.23 26.14 39.42
CA ASN A 178 -26.51 26.06 38.71
C ASN A 178 -26.42 25.27 37.41
N ASN A 179 -25.28 25.37 36.72
CA ASN A 179 -24.98 24.65 35.50
C ASN A 179 -24.13 23.39 35.75
N PHE A 180 -24.20 22.79 36.95
CA PHE A 180 -23.53 21.54 37.25
C PHE A 180 -23.87 20.46 36.22
N ASN A 181 -22.83 19.93 35.56
CA ASN A 181 -22.96 18.84 34.62
C ASN A 181 -22.51 17.54 35.29
N SER A 182 -23.46 16.64 35.59
CA SER A 182 -23.16 15.34 36.20
C SER A 182 -22.29 14.42 35.35
N ASN A 183 -22.17 14.71 34.05
CA ASN A 183 -21.36 13.96 33.11
C ASN A 183 -19.99 14.63 32.87
N ALA A 184 -19.76 15.85 33.38
CA ALA A 184 -18.47 16.53 33.25
C ALA A 184 -17.44 15.91 34.19
N ASN A 185 -16.23 15.69 33.65
CA ASN A 185 -15.09 15.17 34.40
C ASN A 185 -13.88 16.14 34.37
N SER A 186 -14.03 17.29 33.70
CA SER A 186 -13.08 18.39 33.58
C SER A 186 -13.82 19.72 33.78
N ASP A 187 -13.40 20.51 34.78
CA ASP A 187 -13.97 21.85 35.01
C ASP A 187 -13.35 22.85 34.02
N ASP A 188 -14.17 23.35 33.10
CA ASP A 188 -13.79 24.33 32.10
C ASP A 188 -13.86 25.78 32.62
N GLY A 189 -14.20 25.95 33.90
CA GLY A 189 -14.38 27.26 34.52
C GLY A 189 -15.70 27.92 34.17
N SER A 190 -16.63 27.18 33.54
CA SER A 190 -17.99 27.66 33.25
C SER A 190 -18.91 27.64 34.46
N CYS A 191 -18.48 27.09 35.62
CA CYS A 191 -19.32 27.00 36.82
C CYS A 191 -19.99 28.32 37.18
N ASP A 192 -21.31 28.31 37.08
CA ASP A 192 -22.18 29.42 37.33
C ASP A 192 -22.85 29.27 38.70
N TYR A 193 -22.77 30.32 39.50
CA TYR A 193 -23.28 30.37 40.87
C TYR A 193 -24.16 31.62 41.07
N ASP A 194 -24.62 32.23 39.97
CA ASP A 194 -25.42 33.47 39.90
C ASP A 194 -26.44 33.27 38.77
N GLU A 195 -27.57 32.61 39.08
CA GLU A 195 -28.52 32.08 38.07
C GLU A 195 -29.13 33.16 37.17
N ASP A 196 -29.21 34.40 37.65
CA ASP A 196 -29.81 35.53 36.94
C ASP A 196 -28.80 36.61 36.47
N ASP A 197 -27.49 36.35 36.65
CA ASP A 197 -26.36 37.20 36.24
C ASP A 197 -26.41 38.63 36.84
N ASP A 198 -27.02 38.83 38.02
CA ASP A 198 -27.17 40.15 38.64
C ASP A 198 -25.88 40.66 39.35
N GLY A 199 -24.92 39.75 39.54
CA GLY A 199 -23.62 40.00 40.16
C GLY A 199 -23.55 39.63 41.65
N VAL A 200 -24.55 38.95 42.20
CA VAL A 200 -24.59 38.38 43.55
C VAL A 200 -24.74 36.86 43.43
N LEU A 201 -23.89 36.10 44.14
CA LEU A 201 -23.98 34.63 44.08
C LEU A 201 -25.23 34.13 44.82
N ASP A 202 -25.90 33.09 44.33
CA ASP A 202 -27.17 32.58 44.90
C ASP A 202 -27.03 32.20 46.39
N SER A 203 -25.84 31.74 46.79
CA SER A 203 -25.57 31.39 48.20
C SER A 203 -25.47 32.60 49.14
N ASP A 204 -25.18 33.78 48.59
CA ASP A 204 -25.10 35.07 49.27
C ASP A 204 -26.37 35.91 49.06
N GLU A 205 -27.33 35.39 48.28
CA GLU A 205 -28.58 36.08 48.02
C GLU A 205 -29.48 36.18 49.25
N VAL A 206 -30.14 37.32 49.34
CA VAL A 206 -31.13 37.60 50.37
C VAL A 206 -32.49 37.71 49.69
N ALA A 207 -33.27 36.64 49.79
CA ALA A 207 -34.64 36.58 49.29
C ALA A 207 -35.53 37.68 49.91
N GLY A 208 -36.21 38.44 49.06
CA GLY A 208 -37.23 39.41 49.43
C GLY A 208 -37.50 40.40 48.30
N CYS A 209 -38.53 41.23 48.42
CA CYS A 209 -38.87 42.15 47.33
C CYS A 209 -37.73 43.13 46.97
N THR A 210 -37.20 43.04 45.75
CA THR A 210 -36.12 43.91 45.22
C THR A 210 -36.63 45.17 44.51
N ASP A 211 -37.93 45.25 44.20
CA ASP A 211 -38.53 46.45 43.60
C ASP A 211 -38.74 47.56 44.64
N GLN A 212 -37.99 48.66 44.48
CA GLN A 212 -38.08 49.85 45.34
C GLN A 212 -39.49 50.47 45.42
N SER A 213 -40.37 50.16 44.48
CA SER A 213 -41.74 50.66 44.40
C SER A 213 -42.78 49.81 45.16
N ALA A 214 -42.41 48.62 45.63
CA ALA A 214 -43.28 47.79 46.46
C ALA A 214 -43.35 48.29 47.90
N ASN A 215 -44.48 48.04 48.57
CA ASN A 215 -44.68 48.43 49.96
C ASN A 215 -43.77 47.70 50.94
N ASN A 216 -43.35 46.48 50.59
CA ASN A 216 -42.46 45.63 51.37
C ASN A 216 -41.08 45.48 50.74
N TYR A 217 -40.66 46.46 49.91
CA TYR A 217 -39.30 46.54 49.40
C TYR A 217 -38.27 46.37 50.51
N ASN A 218 -37.32 45.46 50.30
CA ASN A 218 -36.21 45.19 51.19
C ASN A 218 -34.90 45.65 50.55
N THR A 219 -34.25 46.66 51.14
CA THR A 219 -32.98 47.20 50.61
C THR A 219 -31.81 46.24 50.70
N ASP A 220 -31.92 45.22 51.54
CA ASP A 220 -30.91 44.19 51.69
C ASP A 220 -31.23 42.96 50.82
N ALA A 221 -32.38 42.94 50.13
CA ALA A 221 -32.71 41.86 49.21
C ALA A 221 -31.95 42.00 47.91
N THR A 222 -31.41 40.88 47.45
CA THR A 222 -30.67 40.76 46.20
C THR A 222 -31.39 39.85 45.21
N ASP A 223 -32.30 38.99 45.68
CA ASP A 223 -33.14 38.11 44.86
C ASP A 223 -34.64 38.32 45.18
N ASP A 224 -35.47 38.49 44.15
CA ASP A 224 -36.91 38.72 44.30
C ASP A 224 -37.67 37.41 44.46
N ASP A 225 -38.03 37.08 45.69
CA ASP A 225 -38.78 35.88 46.03
C ASP A 225 -40.28 35.94 45.66
N GLY A 226 -40.68 36.94 44.86
CA GLY A 226 -42.06 37.18 44.44
C GLY A 226 -42.95 37.66 45.58
N SER A 227 -42.38 38.04 46.73
CA SER A 227 -43.14 38.56 47.87
C SER A 227 -43.57 40.01 47.70
N CYS A 228 -43.15 40.73 46.65
CA CYS A 228 -43.48 42.14 46.44
C CYS A 228 -44.99 42.45 46.54
N GLU A 229 -45.36 43.13 47.62
CA GLU A 229 -46.70 43.61 47.89
C GLU A 229 -46.80 45.06 47.40
N TYR A 230 -47.54 45.26 46.32
CA TYR A 230 -47.90 46.60 45.86
C TYR A 230 -49.26 46.99 46.44
N ASP A 231 -49.45 48.27 46.75
CA ASP A 231 -50.73 48.79 47.24
C ASP A 231 -51.79 48.58 46.15
N GLN A 232 -52.51 47.46 46.26
CA GLN A 232 -53.71 47.21 45.48
C GLN A 232 -54.76 48.23 45.91
N ASN A 233 -54.82 49.36 45.20
CA ASN A 233 -56.03 49.94 44.60
C ASN A 233 -55.82 51.42 44.20
N THR A 234 -55.88 51.73 42.90
CA THR A 234 -57.08 52.32 42.26
C THR A 234 -56.77 52.93 40.89
N ASN A 235 -57.34 52.31 39.85
CA ASN A 235 -57.87 52.90 38.61
C ASN A 235 -57.01 53.93 37.85
N ASN A 236 -56.42 53.48 36.74
CA ASN A 236 -56.49 54.26 35.50
C ASN A 236 -57.10 53.39 34.40
N THR A 237 -58.10 53.95 33.74
CA THR A 237 -58.84 53.37 32.63
C THR A 237 -57.95 53.30 31.40
N ASP A 238 -57.45 52.12 31.07
CA ASP A 238 -57.30 51.59 29.72
C ASP A 238 -57.60 50.07 29.87
N GLY A 239 -58.45 49.51 29.03
CA GLY A 239 -58.89 48.12 29.21
C GLY A 239 -57.79 47.12 28.84
N ASN A 240 -57.86 45.89 29.37
CA ASN A 240 -57.02 44.77 28.93
C ASN A 240 -57.00 44.69 27.40
N THR A 241 -55.82 44.50 26.82
CA THR A 241 -55.68 44.22 25.39
C THR A 241 -55.51 42.71 25.23
N ALA A 242 -56.36 42.05 24.46
CA ALA A 242 -56.16 40.63 24.20
C ALA A 242 -54.82 40.37 23.51
N PRO A 243 -54.18 39.22 23.77
CA PRO A 243 -52.90 38.87 23.16
C PRO A 243 -53.01 38.78 21.64
N SER A 244 -51.89 38.96 20.95
CA SER A 244 -51.79 38.72 19.51
C SER A 244 -51.10 37.38 19.28
N CYS A 245 -51.84 36.43 18.72
CA CYS A 245 -51.28 35.18 18.21
C CYS A 245 -50.55 35.49 16.89
N ASP A 246 -49.39 34.87 16.69
CA ASP A 246 -48.70 34.82 15.40
C ASP A 246 -48.18 33.39 15.20
N VAL A 247 -48.90 32.62 14.37
CA VAL A 247 -48.55 31.24 14.01
C VAL A 247 -47.73 31.12 12.72
N GLY A 248 -47.30 32.26 12.15
CA GLY A 248 -46.61 32.31 10.87
C GLY A 248 -47.50 32.08 9.65
N ASP A 249 -46.86 31.83 8.50
CA ASP A 249 -47.52 31.56 7.23
C ASP A 249 -48.02 30.10 7.12
N ASP A 250 -48.97 29.85 6.20
CA ASP A 250 -49.40 28.50 5.83
C ASP A 250 -48.21 27.63 5.36
N LEU A 251 -48.19 26.36 5.79
CA LEU A 251 -47.09 25.43 5.52
C LEU A 251 -47.43 24.46 4.39
N THR A 252 -46.41 23.98 3.69
CA THR A 252 -46.51 22.85 2.76
C THR A 252 -45.37 21.88 3.05
N THR A 253 -45.68 20.60 3.18
CA THR A 253 -44.70 19.55 3.53
C THR A 253 -45.10 18.21 2.90
N ASP A 254 -44.17 17.26 2.78
CA ASP A 254 -44.50 15.92 2.33
C ASP A 254 -45.18 15.09 3.43
N VAL A 255 -46.01 14.13 3.02
CA VAL A 255 -46.60 13.15 3.94
C VAL A 255 -45.49 12.36 4.64
N ASN A 256 -45.61 12.17 5.95
CA ASN A 256 -44.64 11.59 6.89
C ASN A 256 -43.40 12.45 7.18
N GLU A 257 -43.30 13.66 6.62
CA GLU A 257 -42.26 14.62 6.99
C GLU A 257 -42.68 15.43 8.22
N MET A 258 -41.82 15.49 9.24
CA MET A 258 -42.06 16.27 10.44
C MET A 258 -41.81 17.75 10.18
N VAL A 259 -42.73 18.60 10.65
CA VAL A 259 -42.57 20.05 10.63
C VAL A 259 -42.82 20.65 12.01
N TYR A 260 -42.24 21.82 12.22
CA TYR A 260 -42.47 22.62 13.43
C TYR A 260 -43.64 23.58 13.21
N LEU A 261 -44.54 23.63 14.20
CA LEU A 261 -45.56 24.65 14.35
C LEU A 261 -45.04 25.67 15.36
N ASP A 262 -44.79 26.90 14.93
CA ASP A 262 -44.09 27.90 15.72
C ASP A 262 -44.97 29.12 15.95
N ALA A 263 -45.35 29.35 17.21
CA ALA A 263 -46.11 30.52 17.64
C ALA A 263 -45.27 31.48 18.51
N SER A 264 -43.94 31.34 18.51
CA SER A 264 -43.02 32.09 19.38
C SER A 264 -43.05 33.62 19.17
N ASN A 265 -43.57 34.10 18.04
CA ASN A 265 -43.76 35.53 17.76
C ASN A 265 -45.05 36.11 18.38
N SER A 266 -45.86 35.30 19.07
CA SER A 266 -47.05 35.79 19.77
C SER A 266 -46.65 36.72 20.92
N ALA A 267 -47.41 37.81 21.12
CA ALA A 267 -47.07 38.84 22.08
C ALA A 267 -48.32 39.57 22.61
N ASP A 268 -48.17 40.20 23.78
CA ASP A 268 -49.16 41.13 24.31
C ASP A 268 -48.67 42.60 24.20
N LEU A 269 -49.59 43.52 23.90
CA LEU A 269 -49.29 44.95 23.73
C LEU A 269 -49.18 45.73 25.05
N ASP A 270 -49.89 45.33 26.10
CA ASP A 270 -49.74 45.93 27.43
C ASP A 270 -48.73 45.18 28.32
N GLY A 271 -48.20 44.07 27.81
CA GLY A 271 -47.03 43.38 28.34
C GLY A 271 -47.36 42.25 29.30
N ASP A 272 -48.62 41.81 29.33
CA ASP A 272 -49.05 40.67 30.13
C ASP A 272 -48.38 39.37 29.66
N THR A 273 -48.16 38.47 30.62
CA THR A 273 -47.45 37.20 30.37
C THR A 273 -48.38 36.22 29.67
N LEU A 274 -47.93 35.62 28.58
CA LEU A 274 -48.67 34.58 27.86
C LEU A 274 -48.66 33.25 28.61
N LEU A 275 -49.83 32.65 28.77
CA LEU A 275 -50.11 31.46 29.55
C LEU A 275 -50.90 30.43 28.71
N ASN A 276 -50.78 29.16 29.09
CA ASN A 276 -51.55 28.04 28.55
C ASN A 276 -51.52 27.88 27.01
N PRO A 277 -50.35 27.93 26.35
CA PRO A 277 -50.28 27.66 24.92
C PRO A 277 -50.85 26.28 24.60
N SER A 278 -51.65 26.19 23.53
CA SER A 278 -52.30 24.95 23.13
C SER A 278 -52.52 24.86 21.62
N TRP A 279 -52.04 23.78 21.03
CA TRP A 279 -52.25 23.41 19.63
C TRP A 279 -53.32 22.33 19.49
N GLN A 280 -54.25 22.53 18.56
CA GLN A 280 -55.32 21.56 18.27
C GLN A 280 -55.60 21.44 16.78
N ILE A 281 -55.75 20.20 16.29
CA ILE A 281 -56.23 19.93 14.93
C ILE A 281 -57.74 20.20 14.84
N ILE A 282 -58.15 21.12 13.97
CA ILE A 282 -59.56 21.48 13.73
C ILE A 282 -60.16 20.63 12.63
N THR A 283 -59.43 20.47 11.52
CA THR A 283 -59.82 19.60 10.41
C THR A 283 -58.61 18.87 9.88
N SER A 284 -58.79 17.60 9.52
CA SER A 284 -57.80 16.78 8.84
C SER A 284 -58.45 16.00 7.69
N PRO A 285 -57.65 15.41 6.77
CA PRO A 285 -58.15 14.48 5.77
C PRO A 285 -58.92 13.30 6.39
N GLU A 286 -59.89 12.73 5.65
CA GLU A 286 -60.72 11.63 6.14
C GLU A 286 -59.86 10.40 6.49
N ASN A 287 -60.03 9.88 7.71
CA ASN A 287 -59.25 8.78 8.31
C ASN A 287 -57.82 9.14 8.73
N SER A 288 -57.46 10.42 8.74
CA SER A 288 -56.21 10.85 9.37
C SER A 288 -56.24 10.54 10.87
N THR A 289 -55.11 10.03 11.35
CA THR A 289 -54.78 9.71 12.74
C THR A 289 -53.68 10.61 13.32
N ALA A 290 -53.08 11.48 12.50
CA ALA A 290 -52.05 12.43 12.89
C ALA A 290 -52.41 13.22 14.17
N GLN A 291 -51.42 13.44 15.02
CA GLN A 291 -51.55 14.18 16.27
C GLN A 291 -50.47 15.27 16.32
N VAL A 292 -50.72 16.34 17.08
CA VAL A 292 -49.68 17.31 17.42
C VAL A 292 -48.89 16.76 18.60
N VAL A 293 -47.57 16.76 18.47
CA VAL A 293 -46.63 16.38 19.54
C VAL A 293 -46.20 17.64 20.28
N ASN A 294 -46.13 17.56 21.61
CA ASN A 294 -45.91 18.70 22.51
C ASN A 294 -46.91 19.87 22.30
N PRO A 295 -48.23 19.61 22.29
CA PRO A 295 -49.23 20.61 21.94
C PRO A 295 -49.32 21.76 22.94
N SER A 296 -48.69 21.66 24.11
CA SER A 296 -48.71 22.69 25.16
C SER A 296 -47.49 23.60 25.16
N ASN A 297 -46.70 23.60 24.07
CA ASN A 297 -45.53 24.45 23.92
C ASN A 297 -45.79 25.54 22.88
N MET A 298 -45.03 26.64 22.96
CA MET A 298 -45.02 27.69 21.93
C MET A 298 -44.54 27.16 20.58
N ILE A 299 -43.66 26.15 20.60
CA ILE A 299 -43.21 25.40 19.42
C ILE A 299 -43.64 23.94 19.60
N ALA A 300 -44.43 23.43 18.66
CA ALA A 300 -44.93 22.06 18.63
C ALA A 300 -44.48 21.34 17.36
N GLU A 301 -44.60 20.01 17.34
CA GLU A 301 -44.22 19.18 16.20
C GLU A 301 -45.46 18.55 15.57
N PHE A 302 -45.46 18.44 14.25
CA PHE A 302 -46.55 17.82 13.51
C PHE A 302 -46.05 17.03 12.31
N THR A 303 -46.58 15.82 12.13
CA THR A 303 -46.28 14.95 10.99
C THR A 303 -47.60 14.55 10.31
N PRO A 304 -47.89 15.03 9.10
CA PRO A 304 -49.09 14.63 8.38
C PRO A 304 -49.00 13.18 7.90
N ASP A 305 -50.08 12.44 8.03
CA ASP A 305 -50.16 11.01 7.66
C ASP A 305 -50.90 10.76 6.34
N LEU A 306 -51.59 11.76 5.79
CA LEU A 306 -52.37 11.67 4.56
C LEU A 306 -52.22 12.94 3.72
N ILE A 307 -52.35 12.78 2.40
CA ILE A 307 -52.36 13.91 1.46
C ILE A 307 -53.61 14.76 1.70
N GLY A 308 -53.42 16.08 1.77
CA GLY A 308 -54.50 17.04 1.92
C GLY A 308 -54.20 18.13 2.94
N ASN A 309 -55.22 18.91 3.29
CA ASN A 309 -55.05 20.06 4.17
C ASN A 309 -55.41 19.71 5.62
N TYR A 310 -54.53 20.12 6.52
CA TYR A 310 -54.73 20.12 7.96
C TYR A 310 -54.90 21.56 8.41
N THR A 311 -56.02 21.86 9.09
CA THR A 311 -56.22 23.16 9.73
C THR A 311 -55.92 22.99 11.20
N ILE A 312 -54.90 23.69 11.69
CA ILE A 312 -54.43 23.59 13.08
C ILE A 312 -54.64 24.95 13.74
N GLU A 313 -55.27 24.96 14.91
CA GLU A 313 -55.52 26.15 15.72
C GLU A 313 -54.52 26.21 16.87
N PHE A 314 -53.92 27.38 17.07
CA PHE A 314 -53.18 27.75 18.25
C PHE A 314 -54.06 28.61 19.17
N TYR A 315 -53.89 28.43 20.47
CA TYR A 315 -54.54 29.19 21.54
C TYR A 315 -53.51 29.60 22.58
N VAL A 316 -53.60 30.82 23.09
CA VAL A 316 -52.86 31.31 24.26
C VAL A 316 -53.68 32.40 24.97
N ASP A 317 -53.56 32.51 26.30
CA ASP A 317 -54.27 33.51 27.12
C ASP A 317 -53.31 34.30 28.03
N ASP A 318 -53.74 35.47 28.50
CA ASP A 318 -53.00 36.34 29.43
C ASP A 318 -53.55 36.25 30.88
N GLY A 319 -54.55 35.38 31.10
CA GLY A 319 -55.31 35.27 32.36
C GLY A 319 -56.59 36.11 32.44
N GLU A 320 -56.79 37.08 31.55
CA GLU A 320 -58.00 37.92 31.43
C GLU A 320 -58.73 37.79 30.07
N ASP A 321 -58.01 37.77 28.95
CA ASP A 321 -58.48 37.54 27.58
C ASP A 321 -57.59 36.51 26.84
N PHE A 322 -57.91 36.18 25.60
CA PHE A 322 -57.21 35.14 24.84
C PHE A 322 -57.17 35.43 23.35
N CYS A 323 -56.21 34.81 22.66
CA CYS A 323 -56.19 34.78 21.21
C CYS A 323 -56.25 33.37 20.65
N LYS A 324 -56.74 33.28 19.42
CA LYS A 324 -56.73 32.07 18.62
C LYS A 324 -56.34 32.42 17.20
N GLU A 325 -55.46 31.63 16.62
CA GLU A 325 -55.09 31.74 15.22
C GLU A 325 -54.97 30.36 14.59
N THR A 326 -55.24 30.28 13.29
CA THR A 326 -55.20 29.02 12.54
C THR A 326 -54.20 29.11 11.42
N LEU A 327 -53.39 28.08 11.24
CA LEU A 327 -52.60 27.87 10.04
C LEU A 327 -53.11 26.66 9.27
N VAL A 328 -52.97 26.70 7.94
CA VAL A 328 -53.26 25.58 7.06
C VAL A 328 -51.95 24.93 6.64
N LEU A 329 -51.80 23.65 6.97
CA LEU A 329 -50.71 22.81 6.49
C LEU A 329 -51.21 21.95 5.33
N THR A 330 -50.61 22.13 4.15
CA THR A 330 -50.92 21.35 2.96
C THR A 330 -49.91 20.20 2.84
N ALA A 331 -50.36 18.98 3.11
CA ALA A 331 -49.55 17.78 2.92
C ALA A 331 -49.62 17.30 1.47
N VAL A 332 -48.47 17.21 0.81
CA VAL A 332 -48.32 16.74 -0.57
C VAL A 332 -47.52 15.45 -0.62
N ILE A 333 -47.34 14.90 -1.82
CA ILE A 333 -46.34 13.85 -2.03
C ILE A 333 -45.53 14.17 -3.28
N THR A 334 -44.22 14.31 -3.10
CA THR A 334 -43.25 14.51 -4.17
C THR A 334 -42.42 13.24 -4.40
N VAL A 335 -41.86 13.08 -5.59
CA VAL A 335 -40.99 11.93 -5.89
C VAL A 335 -39.67 12.11 -5.13
N PRO A 336 -39.08 11.05 -4.54
CA PRO A 336 -37.79 11.17 -3.89
C PRO A 336 -36.69 11.55 -4.86
N GLU A 337 -35.70 12.30 -4.39
CA GLU A 337 -34.46 12.58 -5.12
C GLU A 337 -33.26 12.29 -4.21
N ILE A 338 -32.27 11.57 -4.74
CA ILE A 338 -31.05 11.20 -4.04
C ILE A 338 -29.82 11.71 -4.79
N THR A 339 -28.83 12.20 -4.04
CA THR A 339 -27.56 12.68 -4.58
C THR A 339 -26.38 12.02 -3.86
N PRO A 340 -25.27 11.74 -4.57
CA PRO A 340 -25.02 12.03 -5.98
C PRO A 340 -25.75 11.07 -6.94
N TYR A 341 -26.02 11.52 -8.18
CA TYR A 341 -26.75 10.75 -9.19
C TYR A 341 -25.92 9.62 -9.83
N THR A 342 -24.59 9.74 -9.78
CA THR A 342 -23.67 8.72 -10.31
C THR A 342 -22.43 8.63 -9.44
N ILE A 343 -22.04 7.40 -9.10
CA ILE A 343 -20.85 7.07 -8.32
C ILE A 343 -20.14 5.93 -9.05
N SER A 344 -18.80 5.96 -9.06
CA SER A 344 -17.98 4.90 -9.65
C SER A 344 -16.86 4.53 -8.69
N GLN A 345 -16.62 3.23 -8.52
CA GLN A 345 -15.55 2.72 -7.66
C GLN A 345 -14.99 1.41 -8.23
N SER A 346 -13.68 1.26 -8.21
CA SER A 346 -13.02 -0.02 -8.43
C SER A 346 -12.58 -0.58 -7.09
N LEU A 347 -12.90 -1.85 -6.85
CA LEU A 347 -12.70 -2.56 -5.60
C LEU A 347 -11.74 -3.73 -5.81
N THR A 348 -11.16 -4.22 -4.72
CA THR A 348 -10.27 -5.38 -4.72
C THR A 348 -10.88 -6.48 -3.86
N ASN A 349 -10.91 -7.71 -4.38
CA ASN A 349 -11.42 -8.90 -3.71
C ASN A 349 -10.73 -9.08 -2.35
N GLY A 350 -11.46 -9.23 -1.25
CA GLY A 350 -10.88 -9.37 0.08
C GLY A 350 -10.43 -8.06 0.74
N THR A 351 -10.57 -6.89 0.08
CA THR A 351 -10.29 -5.57 0.68
C THR A 351 -11.58 -4.83 1.00
N GLU A 352 -11.71 -4.29 2.22
CA GLU A 352 -12.89 -3.50 2.61
C GLU A 352 -13.03 -2.23 1.73
N MET A 353 -14.26 -1.97 1.27
CA MET A 353 -14.55 -0.80 0.45
C MET A 353 -14.71 0.47 1.28
N THR A 354 -14.46 1.64 0.68
CA THR A 354 -15.02 2.89 1.20
C THR A 354 -16.52 2.92 0.98
N ASP A 355 -17.28 3.19 2.04
CA ASP A 355 -18.73 3.23 1.98
C ASP A 355 -19.27 4.22 0.96
N ILE A 356 -20.32 3.80 0.26
CA ILE A 356 -21.10 4.67 -0.60
C ILE A 356 -22.35 5.10 0.17
N THR A 357 -22.56 6.41 0.30
CA THR A 357 -23.72 7.00 0.98
C THR A 357 -24.44 7.99 0.07
N PHE A 358 -25.73 8.22 0.34
CA PHE A 358 -26.59 9.13 -0.42
C PHE A 358 -27.23 10.17 0.49
N THR A 359 -27.47 11.36 -0.05
CA THR A 359 -28.26 12.41 0.60
C THR A 359 -29.62 12.54 -0.08
N SER A 360 -30.69 12.58 0.72
CA SER A 360 -32.06 12.82 0.23
C SER A 360 -32.30 14.33 0.05
N THR A 361 -32.76 14.74 -1.12
CA THR A 361 -33.04 16.15 -1.48
C THR A 361 -34.44 16.37 -2.07
N GLY A 362 -35.18 15.29 -2.32
CA GLY A 362 -36.57 15.33 -2.78
C GLY A 362 -37.54 14.84 -1.71
N GLY A 363 -38.66 14.26 -2.14
CA GLY A 363 -39.70 13.78 -1.22
C GLY A 363 -39.24 12.68 -0.27
N HIS A 364 -39.92 12.57 0.87
CA HIS A 364 -39.62 11.57 1.91
C HIS A 364 -39.50 10.15 1.34
N ILE A 365 -38.38 9.49 1.67
CA ILE A 365 -38.07 8.12 1.24
C ILE A 365 -38.76 7.12 2.17
N VAL A 366 -39.56 6.21 1.61
CA VAL A 366 -40.23 5.15 2.39
C VAL A 366 -39.43 3.86 2.41
N SER A 367 -38.69 3.58 1.34
CA SER A 367 -37.84 2.39 1.21
C SER A 367 -36.77 2.61 0.15
N MET A 368 -35.61 1.98 0.32
CA MET A 368 -34.58 1.91 -0.71
C MET A 368 -34.32 0.47 -1.14
N GLU A 369 -33.92 0.30 -2.41
CA GLU A 369 -33.54 -0.98 -3.00
C GLU A 369 -32.44 -0.79 -4.05
N ILE A 370 -31.71 -1.85 -4.38
CA ILE A 370 -30.62 -1.86 -5.38
C ILE A 370 -30.82 -3.01 -6.36
N TYR A 371 -30.48 -2.78 -7.64
CA TYR A 371 -30.51 -3.82 -8.68
C TYR A 371 -29.41 -3.62 -9.73
N PRO A 372 -28.69 -4.67 -10.17
CA PRO A 372 -28.78 -6.07 -9.72
C PRO A 372 -28.32 -6.27 -8.27
N ASP A 373 -28.42 -7.50 -7.75
CA ASP A 373 -27.92 -7.83 -6.42
C ASP A 373 -26.39 -7.59 -6.37
N LEU A 374 -25.91 -7.03 -5.25
CA LEU A 374 -24.49 -6.76 -5.02
C LEU A 374 -23.68 -8.07 -4.99
N PRO A 375 -22.38 -8.02 -5.35
CA PRO A 375 -21.51 -9.17 -5.24
C PRO A 375 -21.38 -9.62 -3.78
N ASN A 376 -21.09 -10.92 -3.58
CA ASN A 376 -20.90 -11.50 -2.26
C ASN A 376 -19.92 -10.67 -1.41
N GLY A 377 -20.27 -10.47 -0.14
CA GLY A 377 -19.46 -9.71 0.82
C GLY A 377 -19.72 -8.20 0.84
N LEU A 378 -20.38 -7.66 -0.19
CA LEU A 378 -20.98 -6.33 -0.12
C LEU A 378 -22.42 -6.40 0.40
N SER A 379 -22.83 -5.32 1.08
CA SER A 379 -24.15 -5.19 1.70
C SER A 379 -24.81 -3.86 1.35
N PHE A 380 -26.14 -3.86 1.30
CA PHE A 380 -26.95 -2.66 1.06
C PHE A 380 -27.92 -2.45 2.22
N ASP A 381 -27.87 -1.26 2.83
CA ASP A 381 -28.84 -0.83 3.83
C ASP A 381 -30.10 -0.27 3.15
N ASN A 382 -31.23 -0.94 3.37
CA ASN A 382 -32.52 -0.58 2.76
C ASN A 382 -33.20 0.66 3.36
N GLN A 383 -32.67 1.23 4.43
CA GLN A 383 -33.13 2.47 5.04
C GLN A 383 -32.30 3.67 4.61
N SER A 384 -30.97 3.57 4.69
CA SER A 384 -30.06 4.68 4.37
C SER A 384 -29.57 4.69 2.92
N GLY A 385 -29.65 3.56 2.22
CA GLY A 385 -29.04 3.38 0.91
C GLY A 385 -27.53 3.15 0.94
N ARG A 386 -26.93 3.00 2.13
CA ARG A 386 -25.49 2.76 2.30
C ARG A 386 -25.07 1.44 1.67
N ILE A 387 -24.00 1.45 0.87
CA ILE A 387 -23.32 0.26 0.38
C ILE A 387 -21.97 0.14 1.10
N SER A 388 -21.71 -1.01 1.72
CA SER A 388 -20.52 -1.25 2.55
C SER A 388 -20.10 -2.73 2.54
N GLY A 389 -18.85 -3.01 2.93
CA GLY A 389 -18.34 -4.36 3.16
C GLY A 389 -17.08 -4.69 2.36
N THR A 390 -16.75 -5.98 2.32
CA THR A 390 -15.57 -6.51 1.64
C THR A 390 -16.03 -7.43 0.53
N PRO A 391 -15.79 -7.13 -0.76
CA PRO A 391 -16.23 -7.99 -1.84
C PRO A 391 -15.43 -9.30 -1.77
N LEU A 392 -16.11 -10.43 -2.01
CA LEU A 392 -15.54 -11.79 -1.97
C LEU A 392 -15.59 -12.48 -3.34
N GLU A 393 -15.95 -11.73 -4.37
CA GLU A 393 -15.99 -12.21 -5.75
C GLU A 393 -15.68 -11.09 -6.73
N VAL A 394 -14.91 -11.44 -7.76
CA VAL A 394 -14.55 -10.58 -8.89
C VAL A 394 -15.77 -10.35 -9.77
N ILE A 395 -16.00 -9.10 -10.15
CA ILE A 395 -17.03 -8.72 -11.13
C ILE A 395 -16.44 -7.73 -12.14
N PRO A 396 -16.80 -7.86 -13.44
CA PRO A 396 -16.49 -6.81 -14.40
C PRO A 396 -17.22 -5.52 -14.02
N GLU A 397 -16.84 -4.40 -14.64
CA GLU A 397 -17.54 -3.14 -14.48
C GLU A 397 -19.06 -3.32 -14.69
N THR A 398 -19.81 -3.15 -13.62
CA THR A 398 -21.25 -3.41 -13.54
C THR A 398 -21.95 -2.19 -13.01
N THR A 399 -23.01 -1.76 -13.70
CA THR A 399 -23.85 -0.65 -13.25
C THR A 399 -25.02 -1.17 -12.41
N PHE A 400 -25.07 -0.75 -11.16
CA PHE A 400 -26.15 -0.91 -10.20
C PHE A 400 -27.04 0.33 -10.20
N THR A 401 -28.35 0.12 -10.08
CA THR A 401 -29.33 1.20 -9.90
C THR A 401 -29.86 1.14 -8.48
N VAL A 402 -29.68 2.23 -7.74
CA VAL A 402 -30.29 2.44 -6.43
C VAL A 402 -31.61 3.17 -6.64
N PHE A 403 -32.68 2.67 -6.02
CA PHE A 403 -34.02 3.24 -6.09
C PHE A 403 -34.42 3.76 -4.71
N ALA A 404 -34.85 5.01 -4.65
CA ALA A 404 -35.47 5.62 -3.48
C ALA A 404 -36.97 5.77 -3.73
N ASN A 405 -37.79 5.00 -3.01
CA ASN A 405 -39.20 4.80 -3.34
C ASN A 405 -40.14 5.48 -2.35
N ASN A 406 -41.20 6.09 -2.88
CA ASN A 406 -42.42 6.41 -2.13
C ASN A 406 -43.67 6.25 -3.03
N SER A 407 -44.85 6.64 -2.56
CA SER A 407 -46.08 6.46 -3.34
C SER A 407 -46.28 7.44 -4.52
N ALA A 408 -45.46 8.48 -4.64
CA ALA A 408 -45.42 9.36 -5.82
C ALA A 408 -44.55 8.78 -6.95
N GLY A 409 -43.52 8.00 -6.60
CA GLY A 409 -42.62 7.37 -7.56
C GLY A 409 -41.28 7.00 -6.94
N SER A 410 -40.28 6.82 -7.82
CA SER A 410 -38.93 6.41 -7.46
C SER A 410 -37.91 7.42 -7.96
N GLY A 411 -37.06 7.93 -7.07
CA GLY A 411 -35.78 8.54 -7.42
C GLY A 411 -34.75 7.47 -7.73
N THR A 412 -33.78 7.76 -8.60
CA THR A 412 -32.76 6.78 -8.99
C THR A 412 -31.36 7.37 -8.99
N ALA A 413 -30.37 6.61 -8.55
CA ALA A 413 -28.95 6.87 -8.72
C ALA A 413 -28.25 5.65 -9.33
N SER A 414 -27.17 5.89 -10.07
CA SER A 414 -26.34 4.83 -10.66
C SER A 414 -25.04 4.66 -9.88
N VAL A 415 -24.71 3.42 -9.53
CA VAL A 415 -23.42 3.05 -8.91
C VAL A 415 -22.70 2.11 -9.86
N ILE A 416 -21.50 2.44 -10.27
CA ILE A 416 -20.67 1.63 -11.16
C ILE A 416 -19.59 0.98 -10.31
N LEU A 417 -19.59 -0.36 -10.20
CA LEU A 417 -18.57 -1.11 -9.47
C LEU A 417 -17.85 -2.10 -10.39
N SER A 418 -16.53 -2.19 -10.22
CA SER A 418 -15.72 -3.33 -10.65
C SER A 418 -15.04 -3.94 -9.42
N VAL A 419 -14.90 -5.27 -9.36
CA VAL A 419 -14.08 -5.94 -8.34
C VAL A 419 -13.02 -6.73 -9.09
N ILE A 420 -11.74 -6.46 -8.80
CA ILE A 420 -10.57 -7.17 -9.33
C ILE A 420 -9.96 -8.08 -8.25
N GLU A 421 -9.17 -9.09 -8.63
CA GLU A 421 -8.42 -9.89 -7.64
C GLU A 421 -7.33 -9.06 -6.93
N ILE A 422 -6.90 -9.54 -5.76
CA ILE A 422 -5.64 -9.06 -5.15
C ILE A 422 -4.49 -9.45 -6.08
N GLY A 423 -3.91 -8.44 -6.72
CA GLY A 423 -2.60 -8.55 -7.37
C GLY A 423 -1.47 -8.26 -6.38
N TYR A 424 -0.24 -8.38 -6.87
CA TYR A 424 0.95 -7.92 -6.15
C TYR A 424 0.97 -6.38 -6.08
N ASP A 425 1.68 -5.83 -5.10
CA ASP A 425 1.85 -4.38 -4.98
C ASP A 425 2.76 -3.87 -6.11
N ALA A 426 2.20 -3.09 -7.05
CA ALA A 426 2.94 -2.52 -8.16
C ALA A 426 3.98 -1.46 -7.74
N THR A 427 3.93 -0.99 -6.49
CA THR A 427 4.90 -0.05 -5.92
C THR A 427 6.09 -0.74 -5.25
N ASP A 428 5.97 -2.04 -4.96
CA ASP A 428 7.03 -2.87 -4.40
C ASP A 428 6.93 -4.33 -4.91
N LEU A 429 7.76 -4.63 -5.90
CA LEU A 429 7.78 -5.90 -6.62
C LEU A 429 8.57 -7.00 -5.90
N ALA A 430 9.02 -6.78 -4.66
CA ALA A 430 9.84 -7.77 -3.97
C ALA A 430 9.17 -9.14 -3.84
N GLN A 431 7.92 -9.19 -3.37
CA GLN A 431 7.20 -10.46 -3.23
C GLN A 431 6.93 -11.09 -4.59
N PHE A 432 6.56 -10.27 -5.59
CA PHE A 432 6.37 -10.73 -6.96
C PHE A 432 7.61 -11.44 -7.49
N TRP A 433 8.81 -10.86 -7.32
CA TRP A 433 10.02 -11.49 -7.82
C TRP A 433 10.46 -12.73 -7.04
N LEU A 434 10.22 -12.79 -5.72
CA LEU A 434 10.48 -14.01 -4.95
C LEU A 434 9.66 -15.20 -5.47
N ASP A 435 8.44 -14.95 -5.93
CA ASP A 435 7.51 -15.99 -6.37
C ASP A 435 7.76 -16.47 -7.81
N PHE A 436 8.33 -15.62 -8.68
CA PHE A 436 8.38 -15.88 -10.14
C PHE A 436 9.74 -16.32 -10.68
N PHE A 437 10.85 -16.06 -9.98
CA PHE A 437 12.15 -16.58 -10.43
C PHE A 437 12.22 -18.10 -10.28
N GLN A 438 12.86 -18.73 -11.26
CA GLN A 438 13.06 -20.18 -11.35
C GLN A 438 14.49 -20.54 -10.96
N CYS A 439 14.76 -21.84 -10.84
CA CYS A 439 16.07 -22.40 -10.49
C CYS A 439 16.55 -22.04 -9.08
N GLN A 440 15.63 -21.83 -8.14
CA GLN A 440 15.94 -21.42 -6.77
C GLN A 440 16.17 -22.63 -5.84
N SER A 441 15.51 -23.76 -6.09
CA SER A 441 15.54 -24.97 -5.28
C SER A 441 16.09 -26.18 -6.06
N ASN A 442 16.17 -27.35 -5.44
CA ASN A 442 16.58 -28.57 -6.17
C ASN A 442 15.46 -29.12 -7.08
N ASP A 443 14.19 -28.81 -6.80
CA ASP A 443 13.04 -29.36 -7.52
C ASP A 443 12.74 -28.62 -8.83
N ASP A 444 13.24 -27.39 -9.01
CA ASP A 444 13.05 -26.53 -10.18
C ASP A 444 14.34 -26.31 -11.00
N ARG A 445 15.36 -27.16 -10.80
CA ARG A 445 16.63 -27.16 -11.56
C ARG A 445 16.76 -28.43 -12.41
N PRO A 446 16.09 -28.51 -13.58
CA PRO A 446 16.21 -29.69 -14.45
C PRO A 446 17.67 -29.86 -14.93
N PHE A 447 18.07 -31.11 -15.15
CA PHE A 447 19.30 -31.37 -15.88
C PHE A 447 19.06 -31.11 -17.36
N VAL A 448 19.90 -30.24 -17.94
CA VAL A 448 19.80 -29.83 -19.33
C VAL A 448 21.09 -30.13 -20.10
N ASP A 449 20.94 -30.37 -21.39
CA ASP A 449 22.00 -30.73 -22.32
C ASP A 449 22.38 -29.57 -23.25
N ASP A 450 23.66 -29.46 -23.61
CA ASP A 450 24.12 -28.61 -24.72
C ASP A 450 24.15 -29.45 -25.99
N LEU A 451 23.08 -29.32 -26.77
CA LEU A 451 22.83 -30.10 -27.98
C LEU A 451 23.86 -29.84 -29.10
N THR A 452 24.72 -28.83 -28.95
CA THR A 452 25.85 -28.59 -29.85
C THR A 452 26.89 -29.70 -29.77
N THR A 453 27.03 -30.34 -28.60
CA THR A 453 28.02 -31.38 -28.37
C THR A 453 27.45 -32.78 -28.60
N SER A 454 28.34 -33.77 -28.76
CA SER A 454 27.93 -35.16 -28.90
C SER A 454 27.83 -35.91 -27.57
N ASN A 455 28.26 -35.28 -26.48
CA ASN A 455 28.12 -35.84 -25.15
C ASN A 455 26.83 -35.33 -24.53
N ILE A 456 26.30 -36.04 -23.54
CA ILE A 456 25.21 -35.51 -22.73
C ILE A 456 25.85 -34.78 -21.56
N GLU A 457 25.73 -33.47 -21.56
CA GLU A 457 26.00 -32.61 -20.43
C GLU A 457 24.80 -32.66 -19.45
N ASN A 458 25.05 -32.48 -18.15
CA ASN A 458 24.00 -32.43 -17.13
C ASN A 458 24.09 -31.05 -16.45
N HIS A 459 23.95 -29.99 -17.24
CA HIS A 459 23.95 -28.62 -16.74
C HIS A 459 22.72 -28.38 -15.87
N GLN A 460 22.82 -27.47 -14.91
CA GLN A 460 21.71 -27.03 -14.10
C GLN A 460 21.81 -25.52 -13.93
N CYS A 461 20.71 -24.82 -14.14
CA CYS A 461 20.56 -23.42 -13.78
C CYS A 461 20.63 -23.25 -12.25
N GLU A 462 21.03 -22.06 -11.81
CA GLU A 462 21.03 -21.68 -10.40
C GLU A 462 20.73 -20.19 -10.28
N VAL A 463 19.74 -19.86 -9.46
CA VAL A 463 19.36 -18.49 -9.12
C VAL A 463 19.18 -18.41 -7.60
N SER A 464 19.66 -17.32 -7.01
CA SER A 464 19.41 -16.94 -5.62
C SER A 464 19.03 -15.48 -5.57
N ILE A 465 17.94 -15.18 -4.87
CA ILE A 465 17.46 -13.81 -4.67
C ILE A 465 17.63 -13.46 -3.21
N THR A 466 18.24 -12.31 -2.97
CA THR A 466 18.22 -11.65 -1.66
C THR A 466 17.66 -10.25 -1.82
N LEU A 467 17.03 -9.74 -0.76
CA LEU A 467 16.43 -8.42 -0.76
C LEU A 467 17.22 -7.50 0.16
N ASN A 468 17.38 -6.25 -0.26
CA ASN A 468 17.69 -5.16 0.65
C ASN A 468 16.51 -4.17 0.68
N GLU A 469 16.68 -3.04 1.37
CA GLU A 469 15.63 -2.02 1.53
C GLU A 469 15.11 -1.45 0.20
N THR A 470 15.90 -1.49 -0.87
CA THR A 470 15.61 -0.77 -2.13
C THR A 470 15.76 -1.63 -3.39
N HIS A 471 16.44 -2.76 -3.31
CA HIS A 471 16.82 -3.57 -4.46
C HIS A 471 16.66 -5.07 -4.19
N LEU A 472 16.43 -5.80 -5.26
CA LEU A 472 16.66 -7.23 -5.39
C LEU A 472 18.11 -7.46 -5.81
N ILE A 473 18.77 -8.40 -5.15
CA ILE A 473 20.10 -8.87 -5.51
C ILE A 473 19.96 -10.28 -6.05
N ILE A 474 20.15 -10.43 -7.36
CA ILE A 474 19.99 -11.70 -8.08
C ILE A 474 21.38 -12.27 -8.34
N THR A 475 21.69 -13.41 -7.74
CA THR A 475 22.91 -14.16 -8.03
C THR A 475 22.57 -15.37 -8.90
N THR A 476 23.28 -15.57 -9.99
CA THR A 476 22.99 -16.67 -10.92
C THR A 476 24.22 -17.20 -11.65
N ASN A 477 24.14 -18.46 -12.08
CA ASN A 477 25.15 -19.10 -12.92
C ASN A 477 24.93 -18.90 -14.44
N GLY A 478 23.86 -18.24 -14.85
CA GLY A 478 23.59 -17.89 -16.25
C GLY A 478 23.40 -19.07 -17.21
N LEU A 479 23.05 -20.25 -16.69
CA LEU A 479 22.66 -21.41 -17.50
C LEU A 479 21.13 -21.49 -17.59
N PRO A 480 20.57 -21.89 -18.75
CA PRO A 480 19.13 -22.03 -18.91
C PRO A 480 18.57 -23.25 -18.17
N ASN A 481 17.25 -23.27 -18.00
CA ASN A 481 16.48 -24.39 -17.43
C ASN A 481 15.86 -25.30 -18.52
N HIS A 482 16.31 -25.17 -19.77
CA HIS A 482 15.92 -26.01 -20.89
C HIS A 482 17.18 -26.43 -21.67
N ASP A 483 17.09 -27.52 -22.44
CA ASP A 483 18.17 -27.92 -23.35
C ASP A 483 18.42 -26.79 -24.37
N PHE A 484 19.67 -26.59 -24.77
CA PHE A 484 20.07 -25.43 -25.56
C PHE A 484 21.20 -25.76 -26.54
N GLU A 485 21.52 -24.81 -27.41
CA GLU A 485 22.68 -24.90 -28.31
C GLU A 485 23.63 -23.72 -28.10
N SER A 486 24.89 -24.00 -27.77
CA SER A 486 26.00 -23.04 -27.78
C SER A 486 26.49 -22.63 -29.18
N THR A 487 26.06 -23.32 -30.24
CA THR A 487 26.29 -23.02 -31.67
C THR A 487 27.77 -22.82 -32.10
N LEU A 488 28.07 -21.78 -32.90
CA LEU A 488 29.36 -21.53 -33.55
C LEU A 488 30.50 -21.32 -32.57
N ALA A 489 30.25 -20.70 -31.42
CA ALA A 489 31.29 -20.44 -30.41
C ALA A 489 31.87 -21.77 -29.87
N CYS A 490 31.00 -22.73 -29.61
CA CYS A 490 31.38 -24.06 -29.18
C CYS A 490 32.05 -24.85 -30.33
N SER A 491 31.40 -24.95 -31.49
CA SER A 491 31.85 -25.81 -32.59
C SER A 491 33.13 -25.32 -33.29
N GLY A 492 33.35 -24.00 -33.34
CA GLY A 492 34.50 -23.36 -33.97
C GLY A 492 35.64 -22.97 -33.01
N GLY A 493 35.33 -22.68 -31.74
CA GLY A 493 36.25 -22.12 -30.75
C GLY A 493 36.47 -22.97 -29.49
N GLY A 494 35.57 -23.89 -29.17
CA GLY A 494 35.56 -24.62 -27.90
C GLY A 494 34.99 -23.83 -26.72
N ASP A 495 34.38 -22.68 -27.00
CA ASP A 495 33.77 -21.79 -26.00
C ASP A 495 32.29 -22.15 -25.81
N CYS A 496 32.02 -23.41 -25.49
CA CYS A 496 30.65 -23.87 -25.17
C CYS A 496 30.14 -23.20 -23.89
N ALA A 497 28.83 -23.11 -23.74
CA ALA A 497 28.22 -22.52 -22.56
C ALA A 497 28.73 -23.23 -21.28
N THR A 498 29.10 -22.44 -20.30
CA THR A 498 29.54 -22.92 -18.99
C THR A 498 28.93 -22.06 -17.91
N ALA A 499 28.78 -22.62 -16.71
CA ALA A 499 28.32 -21.87 -15.54
C ALA A 499 29.21 -20.64 -15.32
N GLN A 500 28.58 -19.48 -15.28
CA GLN A 500 29.19 -18.19 -14.97
C GLN A 500 28.88 -17.81 -13.52
N SER A 501 29.25 -16.60 -13.11
CA SER A 501 28.87 -16.04 -11.81
C SER A 501 28.46 -14.59 -12.01
N TYR A 502 27.15 -14.37 -11.98
CA TYR A 502 26.54 -13.05 -12.12
C TYR A 502 25.94 -12.61 -10.78
N THR A 503 26.01 -11.31 -10.53
CA THR A 503 25.28 -10.65 -9.45
C THR A 503 24.68 -9.36 -10.00
N TRP A 504 23.36 -9.28 -10.00
CA TRP A 504 22.59 -8.14 -10.50
C TRP A 504 21.92 -7.42 -9.35
N SER A 505 21.86 -6.09 -9.41
CA SER A 505 21.15 -5.25 -8.45
C SER A 505 20.03 -4.55 -9.18
N ILE A 506 18.78 -4.86 -8.83
CA ILE A 506 17.58 -4.41 -9.55
C ILE A 506 16.67 -3.67 -8.58
N PRO A 507 16.11 -2.49 -8.93
CA PRO A 507 15.16 -1.80 -8.07
C PRO A 507 13.93 -2.67 -7.77
N ARG A 508 13.54 -2.79 -6.48
CA ARG A 508 12.28 -3.46 -6.11
C ARG A 508 11.06 -2.57 -6.28
N SER A 509 11.28 -1.26 -6.30
CA SER A 509 10.25 -0.24 -6.51
C SER A 509 10.62 0.56 -7.75
N PRO A 510 10.20 0.12 -8.96
CA PRO A 510 10.49 0.84 -10.19
C PRO A 510 9.92 2.26 -10.15
N VAL A 511 10.71 3.24 -10.59
CA VAL A 511 10.31 4.64 -10.65
C VAL A 511 10.42 5.11 -12.09
N ASN A 512 9.33 5.66 -12.64
CA ASN A 512 9.35 6.27 -13.97
C ASN A 512 10.47 7.31 -14.08
N ASP A 513 11.30 7.20 -15.11
CA ASP A 513 12.22 8.27 -15.44
C ASP A 513 11.42 9.49 -15.89
N THR A 514 11.49 10.54 -15.08
CA THR A 514 10.84 11.84 -15.29
C THR A 514 11.84 12.97 -15.52
N SER A 515 13.13 12.67 -15.41
CA SER A 515 14.18 13.67 -15.38
C SER A 515 14.78 13.91 -16.77
N GLY A 516 14.83 12.88 -17.62
CA GLY A 516 15.46 12.94 -18.94
C GLY A 516 16.93 13.41 -18.87
N GLY A 517 17.69 13.21 -19.95
CA GLY A 517 19.10 13.64 -19.99
C GLY A 517 20.10 12.59 -20.44
N HIS A 518 19.62 11.50 -21.03
CA HIS A 518 20.47 10.50 -21.66
C HIS A 518 20.69 10.92 -23.12
N ASP A 519 21.92 10.85 -23.60
CA ASP A 519 22.33 11.49 -24.86
C ASP A 519 21.50 10.95 -26.05
N SER A 520 20.82 11.86 -26.77
CA SER A 520 20.10 11.61 -28.02
C SER A 520 20.94 10.95 -29.13
N SER A 521 22.26 10.82 -28.92
CA SER A 521 23.15 10.07 -29.80
C SER A 521 22.99 8.55 -29.73
N ASN A 522 22.43 7.99 -28.64
CA ASN A 522 22.38 6.53 -28.43
C ASN A 522 20.98 5.88 -28.67
N CYS A 523 19.88 6.64 -28.58
CA CYS A 523 18.54 6.22 -29.02
C CYS A 523 17.76 7.44 -29.53
N PRO A 524 17.96 7.85 -30.79
CA PRO A 524 17.37 9.05 -31.36
C PRO A 524 15.84 9.06 -31.31
N GLU A 525 15.22 7.88 -31.43
CA GLU A 525 13.78 7.67 -31.43
C GLU A 525 13.14 7.93 -30.06
N ALA A 526 13.87 7.72 -28.95
CA ALA A 526 13.46 8.12 -27.60
C ALA A 526 13.74 9.60 -27.30
N ASN A 527 14.35 10.34 -28.25
CA ASN A 527 14.57 11.79 -28.20
C ASN A 527 15.32 12.31 -26.94
N GLY A 528 16.06 11.44 -26.25
CA GLY A 528 16.75 11.74 -24.98
C GLY A 528 15.83 11.83 -23.75
N ASP A 529 14.57 11.42 -23.89
CA ASP A 529 13.55 11.45 -22.84
C ASP A 529 13.66 10.23 -21.89
N LYS A 530 14.41 9.19 -22.27
CA LYS A 530 14.60 7.93 -21.54
C LYS A 530 16.04 7.43 -21.63
N GLU A 531 16.48 6.66 -20.64
CA GLU A 531 17.79 5.98 -20.65
C GLU A 531 17.81 4.85 -21.69
N CYS A 532 18.85 4.80 -22.52
CA CYS A 532 18.99 3.79 -23.57
C CYS A 532 19.49 2.47 -22.97
N ALA A 533 19.01 1.35 -23.49
CA ALA A 533 19.67 0.07 -23.24
C ALA A 533 21.10 0.11 -23.80
N PRO A 534 22.07 -0.58 -23.16
CA PRO A 534 23.45 -0.61 -23.63
C PRO A 534 23.55 -1.26 -25.03
N ASP A 535 24.43 -0.72 -25.87
CA ASP A 535 24.68 -1.25 -27.21
C ASP A 535 25.25 -2.67 -27.20
N ARG A 536 25.90 -3.07 -26.10
CA ARG A 536 26.51 -4.40 -25.94
C ARG A 536 26.32 -4.90 -24.52
N GLY A 537 26.09 -6.21 -24.40
CA GLY A 537 25.88 -6.86 -23.11
C GLY A 537 24.41 -6.99 -22.71
N ALA A 538 24.20 -7.23 -21.42
CA ALA A 538 22.88 -7.52 -20.88
C ALA A 538 22.04 -6.25 -20.74
N VAL A 539 20.74 -6.37 -21.02
CA VAL A 539 19.75 -5.31 -20.80
C VAL A 539 18.74 -5.68 -19.73
N ALA A 540 18.66 -6.97 -19.42
CA ALA A 540 17.72 -7.57 -18.47
C ALA A 540 18.23 -8.94 -18.01
N VAL A 541 17.60 -9.48 -16.97
CA VAL A 541 17.86 -10.83 -16.46
C VAL A 541 16.60 -11.65 -16.65
N SER A 542 16.68 -12.78 -17.33
CA SER A 542 15.55 -13.70 -17.44
C SER A 542 15.28 -14.41 -16.10
N ILE A 543 14.07 -14.91 -15.88
CA ILE A 543 13.69 -15.53 -14.61
C ILE A 543 14.42 -16.85 -14.29
N ASN A 544 15.10 -17.48 -15.23
CA ASN A 544 15.99 -18.63 -14.99
C ASN A 544 17.45 -18.21 -14.75
N GLY A 545 17.73 -16.90 -14.76
CA GLY A 545 19.03 -16.31 -14.50
C GLY A 545 19.92 -16.09 -15.72
N VAL A 546 19.48 -16.48 -16.92
CA VAL A 546 20.22 -16.21 -18.15
C VAL A 546 20.12 -14.72 -18.52
N PRO A 547 21.22 -14.05 -18.88
CA PRO A 547 21.19 -12.68 -19.39
C PRO A 547 20.34 -12.54 -20.67
N ILE A 548 19.56 -11.48 -20.75
CA ILE A 548 18.86 -11.06 -21.97
C ILE A 548 19.67 -9.93 -22.60
N TYR A 549 20.04 -10.08 -23.87
CA TYR A 549 20.84 -9.10 -24.57
C TYR A 549 19.97 -8.21 -25.45
N GLY A 550 20.44 -6.96 -25.60
CA GLY A 550 19.78 -5.95 -26.39
C GLY A 550 19.93 -6.20 -27.89
N PRO A 551 19.11 -5.53 -28.71
CA PRO A 551 19.13 -5.72 -30.15
C PRO A 551 20.42 -5.26 -30.85
N GLU A 552 21.28 -4.48 -30.18
CA GLU A 552 22.53 -3.96 -30.73
C GLU A 552 23.75 -4.84 -30.42
N ASP A 553 23.58 -5.96 -29.71
CA ASP A 553 24.72 -6.79 -29.34
C ASP A 553 25.36 -7.46 -30.58
N GLY A 554 26.57 -7.00 -30.90
CA GLY A 554 27.32 -7.34 -32.11
C GLY A 554 27.37 -6.19 -33.14
N PRO A 555 28.39 -6.12 -34.03
CA PRO A 555 28.54 -5.05 -35.03
C PRO A 555 27.37 -4.86 -36.04
N GLY A 556 26.29 -4.21 -35.60
CA GLY A 556 25.16 -3.74 -36.41
C GLY A 556 23.83 -4.45 -36.16
N GLY A 557 23.61 -4.98 -34.95
CA GLY A 557 22.42 -5.76 -34.59
C GLY A 557 22.37 -7.14 -35.24
N ASP A 558 23.55 -7.71 -35.51
CA ASP A 558 23.75 -8.88 -36.37
C ASP A 558 23.03 -10.15 -35.88
N ALA A 559 22.86 -10.32 -34.56
CA ALA A 559 22.12 -11.45 -33.99
C ALA A 559 20.61 -11.36 -34.31
N VAL A 560 20.05 -10.15 -34.24
CA VAL A 560 18.63 -9.86 -34.53
C VAL A 560 18.31 -10.12 -36.01
N ALA A 561 19.20 -9.69 -36.89
CA ALA A 561 19.07 -9.82 -38.35
C ALA A 561 19.07 -11.27 -38.85
N ALA A 562 19.77 -12.18 -38.15
CA ALA A 562 19.97 -13.57 -38.55
C ALA A 562 18.78 -14.48 -38.20
N GLU A 563 18.05 -14.17 -37.14
CA GLU A 563 16.96 -14.97 -36.57
C GLU A 563 15.86 -15.33 -37.59
N HIS A 564 15.25 -14.35 -38.26
CA HIS A 564 14.26 -14.63 -39.30
C HIS A 564 14.85 -15.01 -40.68
N GLY A 565 16.16 -15.25 -40.78
CA GLY A 565 16.83 -15.48 -42.07
C GLY A 565 16.65 -14.33 -43.07
N ALA A 566 16.33 -13.14 -42.55
CA ALA A 566 16.04 -11.96 -43.34
C ALA A 566 17.28 -11.49 -44.12
N TYR A 567 18.46 -11.71 -43.54
CA TYR A 567 19.74 -11.29 -44.09
C TYR A 567 20.79 -12.41 -44.01
N ASN A 568 21.80 -12.32 -44.87
CA ASN A 568 22.93 -13.25 -44.85
C ASN A 568 24.15 -12.49 -44.30
N GLU A 569 24.52 -12.78 -43.04
CA GLU A 569 25.58 -12.07 -42.33
C GLU A 569 26.96 -12.31 -42.97
N ASP A 570 27.71 -11.23 -43.21
CA ASP A 570 29.03 -11.26 -43.85
C ASP A 570 30.14 -10.49 -43.08
N ARG A 571 29.82 -9.77 -42.00
CA ARG A 571 30.75 -9.13 -41.05
C ARG A 571 31.32 -10.14 -40.06
N GLN A 572 30.45 -10.94 -39.43
CA GLN A 572 30.82 -11.95 -38.45
C GLN A 572 29.90 -13.17 -38.50
N PRO A 573 30.41 -14.41 -38.47
CA PRO A 573 29.55 -15.58 -38.48
C PRO A 573 28.85 -15.73 -37.12
N ILE A 574 27.53 -15.55 -37.09
CA ILE A 574 26.65 -15.83 -35.95
C ILE A 574 25.68 -16.94 -36.35
N GLU A 575 25.41 -17.84 -35.41
CA GLU A 575 24.41 -18.89 -35.49
C GLU A 575 23.66 -18.85 -34.17
N LEU A 576 22.37 -18.63 -34.23
CA LEU A 576 21.49 -18.70 -33.07
C LEU A 576 20.97 -20.11 -32.93
N GLY A 577 20.91 -20.58 -31.69
CA GLY A 577 20.39 -21.87 -31.33
C GLY A 577 18.91 -21.78 -31.00
N ILE A 578 18.43 -22.84 -30.35
CA ILE A 578 17.07 -22.95 -29.83
C ILE A 578 16.74 -21.73 -28.95
N CYS A 579 15.51 -21.20 -29.07
CA CYS A 579 15.06 -20.01 -28.37
C CYS A 579 15.80 -18.73 -28.76
N HIS A 580 16.48 -18.73 -29.90
CA HIS A 580 17.31 -17.61 -30.34
C HIS A 580 18.38 -17.21 -29.32
N GLY A 581 18.87 -18.20 -28.56
CA GLY A 581 19.98 -18.04 -27.63
C GLY A 581 21.26 -18.62 -28.21
N HIS A 582 22.40 -18.17 -27.70
CA HIS A 582 23.68 -18.78 -28.04
C HIS A 582 24.75 -18.47 -26.99
N ALA A 583 25.90 -19.16 -27.10
CA ALA A 583 27.07 -18.88 -26.28
C ALA A 583 27.95 -17.79 -26.92
N ALA A 584 28.27 -16.75 -26.15
CA ALA A 584 29.33 -15.82 -26.46
C ALA A 584 30.72 -16.42 -26.15
N GLN A 585 31.76 -15.77 -26.66
CA GLN A 585 33.15 -16.12 -26.36
C GLN A 585 33.40 -16.10 -24.85
N GLY A 586 33.93 -17.19 -24.30
CA GLY A 586 34.06 -17.39 -22.84
C GLY A 586 32.96 -18.25 -22.21
N GLY A 587 31.96 -18.67 -22.99
CA GLY A 587 30.93 -19.62 -22.54
C GLY A 587 29.72 -18.97 -21.85
N THR A 588 29.47 -17.68 -22.09
CA THR A 588 28.28 -16.97 -21.61
C THR A 588 27.09 -17.23 -22.52
N TYR A 589 26.10 -17.98 -22.05
CA TYR A 589 24.83 -18.17 -22.75
C TYR A 589 23.91 -16.97 -22.51
N HIS A 590 23.17 -16.53 -23.53
CA HIS A 590 22.24 -15.40 -23.44
C HIS A 590 21.16 -15.49 -24.54
N TYR A 591 20.02 -14.80 -24.33
CA TYR A 591 18.89 -14.74 -25.26
C TYR A 591 18.85 -13.43 -26.06
N HIS A 592 18.41 -13.51 -27.32
CA HIS A 592 18.22 -12.34 -28.20
C HIS A 592 16.77 -12.05 -28.59
N ALA A 593 15.89 -13.06 -28.62
CA ALA A 593 14.51 -12.87 -29.06
C ALA A 593 13.46 -13.71 -28.30
N ASP A 594 13.65 -15.03 -28.19
CA ASP A 594 12.63 -15.91 -27.61
C ASP A 594 12.99 -16.35 -26.19
N GLY A 595 12.69 -15.50 -25.22
CA GLY A 595 12.79 -15.87 -23.81
C GLY A 595 11.66 -16.77 -23.32
N ASN A 596 10.62 -17.07 -24.13
CA ASN A 596 9.43 -17.76 -23.64
C ASN A 596 9.65 -19.26 -23.46
N CYS A 597 10.59 -19.83 -24.20
CA CYS A 597 10.88 -21.26 -24.16
C CYS A 597 11.30 -21.77 -22.77
N MET A 598 11.76 -20.87 -21.87
CA MET A 598 12.06 -21.21 -20.48
C MET A 598 10.84 -21.72 -19.69
N HIS A 599 9.62 -21.46 -20.18
CA HIS A 599 8.37 -21.97 -19.63
C HIS A 599 7.92 -23.28 -20.25
N TRP A 600 8.60 -23.75 -21.31
CA TRP A 600 8.29 -25.00 -21.99
C TRP A 600 9.19 -26.11 -21.46
N HIS A 601 8.58 -27.22 -21.05
CA HIS A 601 9.28 -28.40 -20.59
C HIS A 601 8.71 -29.64 -21.27
N PRO A 602 9.56 -30.57 -21.74
CA PRO A 602 9.11 -31.71 -22.54
C PRO A 602 8.24 -32.67 -21.72
N GLU A 603 7.15 -33.15 -22.32
CA GLU A 603 6.43 -34.31 -21.81
C GLU A 603 7.20 -35.62 -22.06
N GLU A 604 6.73 -36.76 -21.52
CA GLU A 604 7.40 -38.05 -21.69
C GLU A 604 7.55 -38.42 -23.17
N GLY A 605 8.79 -38.35 -23.68
CA GLY A 605 9.14 -38.70 -25.06
C GLY A 605 9.27 -37.50 -26.01
N GLU A 606 9.11 -36.28 -25.51
CA GLU A 606 9.35 -35.03 -26.25
C GLU A 606 10.77 -34.49 -26.00
N SER A 607 11.20 -33.57 -26.85
CA SER A 607 12.48 -32.85 -26.75
C SER A 607 12.35 -31.46 -27.35
N ILE A 608 13.04 -30.47 -26.78
CA ILE A 608 12.94 -29.10 -27.27
C ILE A 608 13.36 -28.98 -28.75
N GLU A 609 14.39 -29.72 -29.17
CA GLU A 609 14.88 -29.76 -30.55
C GLU A 609 13.81 -30.18 -31.58
N ASN A 610 12.88 -31.06 -31.20
CA ASN A 610 11.92 -31.64 -32.14
C ASN A 610 10.48 -31.18 -31.96
N ASP A 611 10.12 -30.72 -30.75
CA ASP A 611 8.74 -30.48 -30.36
C ASP A 611 8.45 -29.00 -30.00
N TYR A 612 9.48 -28.20 -29.73
CA TYR A 612 9.31 -26.75 -29.56
C TYR A 612 9.25 -26.06 -30.92
N ASP A 613 8.03 -25.70 -31.33
CA ASP A 613 7.77 -25.05 -32.62
C ASP A 613 7.86 -23.52 -32.52
N GLU A 614 9.02 -22.97 -32.92
CA GLU A 614 9.30 -21.54 -33.04
C GLU A 614 8.95 -20.95 -34.42
N SER A 615 8.37 -21.74 -35.34
CA SER A 615 8.18 -21.32 -36.74
C SER A 615 7.12 -20.24 -36.93
N THR A 616 6.18 -20.12 -35.99
CA THR A 616 5.14 -19.10 -35.98
C THR A 616 4.80 -18.70 -34.56
N ILE A 617 4.36 -17.46 -34.36
CA ILE A 617 3.92 -17.01 -33.05
C ILE A 617 2.76 -17.83 -32.48
N GLN A 618 1.84 -18.31 -33.34
CA GLN A 618 0.74 -19.17 -32.91
C GLN A 618 1.20 -20.56 -32.44
N ALA A 619 2.37 -21.02 -32.89
CA ALA A 619 2.97 -22.27 -32.44
C ALA A 619 3.66 -22.10 -31.10
N VAL A 620 4.46 -21.03 -30.93
CA VAL A 620 5.06 -20.69 -29.63
C VAL A 620 3.98 -20.42 -28.58
N ALA A 621 2.89 -19.77 -28.97
CA ALA A 621 1.71 -19.55 -28.12
C ALA A 621 1.02 -20.82 -27.63
N GLN A 622 1.23 -21.99 -28.23
CA GLN A 622 0.71 -23.25 -27.70
C GLN A 622 1.66 -23.88 -26.68
N ASN A 623 2.95 -23.57 -26.83
CA ASN A 623 4.04 -24.15 -26.04
C ASN A 623 4.20 -23.44 -24.69
N THR A 624 3.72 -22.21 -24.58
CA THR A 624 4.09 -21.33 -23.46
C THR A 624 2.90 -20.99 -22.55
N TYR A 625 1.76 -21.68 -22.73
CA TYR A 625 0.48 -21.05 -22.45
C TYR A 625 -0.79 -21.94 -22.43
N ASP A 626 -1.77 -21.52 -21.60
CA ASP A 626 -3.09 -22.14 -21.38
C ASP A 626 -4.30 -21.39 -21.99
N GLY A 627 -4.14 -20.24 -22.65
CA GLY A 627 -5.26 -19.39 -23.14
C GLY A 627 -5.35 -17.97 -22.55
N ASN A 628 -4.46 -17.63 -21.60
CA ASN A 628 -4.27 -16.38 -20.79
C ASN A 628 -3.54 -15.10 -21.30
N HIS A 629 -2.88 -14.38 -20.42
CA HIS A 629 -1.81 -13.43 -20.74
C HIS A 629 -0.47 -14.19 -20.73
N SER A 630 0.59 -13.72 -21.39
CA SER A 630 1.91 -14.38 -21.27
C SER A 630 2.42 -14.36 -19.83
N LYS A 631 3.25 -15.34 -19.47
CA LYS A 631 4.01 -15.34 -18.21
C LYS A 631 5.17 -14.33 -18.29
N VAL A 632 5.64 -13.90 -17.13
CA VAL A 632 6.88 -13.13 -17.01
C VAL A 632 8.07 -13.98 -17.47
N ILE A 633 8.98 -13.39 -18.23
CA ILE A 633 10.20 -14.05 -18.74
C ILE A 633 11.47 -13.42 -18.19
N GLY A 634 11.39 -12.21 -17.65
CA GLY A 634 12.54 -11.55 -17.04
C GLY A 634 12.21 -10.23 -16.36
N VAL A 635 13.24 -9.61 -15.81
CA VAL A 635 13.22 -8.29 -15.19
C VAL A 635 14.22 -7.39 -15.91
N ALA A 636 13.77 -6.20 -16.32
CA ALA A 636 14.64 -5.17 -16.86
C ALA A 636 15.44 -4.48 -15.74
N PHE A 637 16.56 -3.83 -16.08
CA PHE A 637 17.41 -3.17 -15.07
C PHE A 637 16.79 -1.97 -14.35
N ASP A 638 15.65 -1.47 -14.84
CA ASP A 638 14.80 -0.49 -14.15
C ASP A 638 13.77 -1.13 -13.20
N GLY A 639 13.75 -2.47 -13.11
CA GLY A 639 12.91 -3.26 -12.22
C GLY A 639 11.55 -3.66 -12.77
N TYR A 640 11.15 -3.16 -13.94
CA TYR A 640 9.87 -3.54 -14.54
C TYR A 640 9.91 -4.95 -15.13
N PRO A 641 8.79 -5.70 -15.08
CA PRO A 641 8.72 -7.03 -15.64
C PRO A 641 8.71 -7.03 -17.17
N ILE A 642 9.27 -8.10 -17.74
CA ILE A 642 9.24 -8.41 -19.16
C ILE A 642 8.35 -9.63 -19.34
N TYR A 643 7.32 -9.51 -20.17
CA TYR A 643 6.39 -10.58 -20.49
C TYR A 643 6.66 -11.18 -21.86
N GLY A 644 6.07 -12.35 -22.10
CA GLY A 644 6.02 -12.99 -23.41
C GLY A 644 5.25 -12.22 -24.49
N PHE A 645 4.98 -12.88 -25.61
CA PHE A 645 4.35 -12.24 -26.78
C PHE A 645 2.87 -11.83 -26.61
N TRP A 646 2.17 -12.30 -25.58
CA TRP A 646 0.74 -12.07 -25.39
C TRP A 646 0.46 -11.16 -24.21
N GLY A 647 -0.38 -10.15 -24.43
CA GLY A 647 -0.76 -9.14 -23.43
C GLY A 647 -2.22 -8.73 -23.58
N TYR A 648 -2.70 -7.84 -22.72
CA TYR A 648 -4.03 -7.25 -22.84
C TYR A 648 -4.00 -5.96 -23.68
N ASP A 649 -4.91 -5.82 -24.63
CA ASP A 649 -5.17 -4.54 -25.31
C ASP A 649 -5.97 -3.57 -24.41
N ASP A 650 -6.19 -2.34 -24.87
CA ASP A 650 -6.98 -1.31 -24.18
C ASP A 650 -8.43 -1.75 -23.84
N ASN A 651 -8.94 -2.81 -24.47
CA ASN A 651 -10.27 -3.36 -24.25
C ASN A 651 -10.24 -4.69 -23.45
N MET A 652 -9.12 -5.02 -22.81
CA MET A 652 -8.91 -6.27 -22.06
C MET A 652 -8.98 -7.54 -22.91
N ASN A 653 -8.80 -7.44 -24.23
CA ASN A 653 -8.65 -8.64 -25.06
C ASN A 653 -7.21 -9.12 -25.01
N VAL A 654 -7.01 -10.43 -24.92
CA VAL A 654 -5.69 -11.01 -25.14
C VAL A 654 -5.31 -10.84 -26.61
N VAL A 655 -4.19 -10.16 -26.86
CA VAL A 655 -3.64 -9.90 -28.19
C VAL A 655 -2.15 -10.22 -28.23
N GLU A 656 -1.63 -10.42 -29.44
CA GLU A 656 -0.19 -10.40 -29.67
C GLU A 656 0.31 -8.97 -29.48
N MET A 657 1.22 -8.76 -28.53
CA MET A 657 1.87 -7.49 -28.31
C MET A 657 2.87 -7.24 -29.43
N LYS A 658 2.63 -6.16 -30.19
CA LYS A 658 3.34 -5.85 -31.41
C LYS A 658 4.18 -4.60 -31.22
N SER A 659 5.42 -4.66 -31.69
CA SER A 659 6.29 -3.49 -31.70
C SER A 659 5.74 -2.39 -32.61
N SER A 660 6.03 -1.16 -32.22
CA SER A 660 5.72 0.05 -32.98
C SER A 660 6.89 0.56 -33.82
N TYR A 661 7.94 -0.24 -34.03
CA TYR A 661 9.03 0.09 -34.94
C TYR A 661 8.80 -0.51 -36.34
N GLU A 662 9.13 0.28 -37.35
CA GLU A 662 9.12 -0.14 -38.75
C GLU A 662 10.44 0.23 -39.43
N LEU A 663 10.78 -0.50 -40.47
CA LEU A 663 12.00 -0.28 -41.23
C LEU A 663 11.92 1.03 -42.02
N LYS A 664 12.99 1.84 -41.97
CA LYS A 664 13.10 3.06 -42.78
C LYS A 664 13.14 2.69 -44.27
N ASP A 665 12.51 3.52 -45.11
CA ASP A 665 12.41 3.30 -46.56
C ASP A 665 13.77 3.00 -47.21
N GLY A 666 13.88 1.81 -47.81
CA GLY A 666 15.07 1.38 -48.55
C GLY A 666 16.22 0.86 -47.67
N GLN A 667 16.02 0.78 -46.36
CA GLN A 667 16.93 0.07 -45.46
C GLN A 667 16.64 -1.43 -45.44
N THR A 668 17.52 -2.16 -44.76
CA THR A 668 17.48 -3.62 -44.69
C THR A 668 17.73 -4.12 -43.27
N GLY A 669 17.53 -3.31 -42.23
CA GLY A 669 17.73 -3.70 -40.82
C GLY A 669 19.16 -4.12 -40.48
N TYR A 670 20.11 -3.91 -41.39
CA TYR A 670 21.47 -4.45 -41.34
C TYR A 670 22.42 -3.53 -40.56
N ASN A 671 21.94 -2.36 -40.18
CA ASN A 671 22.63 -1.41 -39.31
C ASN A 671 21.92 -1.27 -37.95
N GLY A 672 21.19 -2.29 -37.50
CA GLY A 672 20.48 -2.26 -36.23
C GLY A 672 19.43 -1.13 -36.17
N ILE A 673 19.31 -0.50 -35.00
CA ILE A 673 18.38 0.59 -34.68
C ILE A 673 18.43 1.73 -35.69
N ASP A 674 19.59 2.03 -36.28
CA ASP A 674 19.75 3.11 -37.26
C ASP A 674 18.85 2.92 -38.49
N ASP A 675 18.50 1.67 -38.81
CA ASP A 675 17.63 1.31 -39.93
C ASP A 675 16.14 1.30 -39.57
N TYR A 676 15.76 1.38 -38.30
CA TYR A 676 14.38 1.37 -37.82
C TYR A 676 13.93 2.75 -37.35
N LYS A 677 12.62 3.01 -37.39
CA LYS A 677 12.00 4.22 -36.80
C LYS A 677 10.82 3.80 -35.95
N TYR A 678 10.62 4.48 -34.82
CA TYR A 678 9.40 4.37 -34.03
C TYR A 678 8.25 5.12 -34.71
N THR A 679 7.09 4.48 -34.80
CA THR A 679 5.84 5.06 -35.30
C THR A 679 4.73 4.80 -34.29
N GLU A 680 4.34 5.84 -33.55
CA GLU A 680 3.27 5.77 -32.55
C GLU A 680 1.97 5.17 -33.12
N GLY A 681 1.43 4.16 -32.43
CA GLY A 681 0.20 3.47 -32.81
C GLY A 681 0.32 2.53 -34.01
N LEU A 682 1.54 2.24 -34.48
CA LEU A 682 1.77 1.16 -35.44
C LEU A 682 1.45 -0.19 -34.78
N GLY A 683 2.07 -0.46 -33.64
CA GLY A 683 1.82 -1.64 -32.81
C GLY A 683 1.08 -1.27 -31.51
N HIS A 684 1.25 -2.13 -30.51
CA HIS A 684 0.67 -1.96 -29.17
C HIS A 684 1.63 -1.29 -28.18
N LEU A 685 2.94 -1.37 -28.45
CA LEU A 685 3.99 -1.00 -27.51
C LEU A 685 4.56 0.39 -27.81
N ASP A 686 5.11 1.02 -26.79
CA ASP A 686 5.73 2.33 -26.83
C ASP A 686 7.16 2.29 -27.39
N GLN A 687 7.85 3.43 -27.33
CA GLN A 687 9.22 3.58 -27.82
C GLN A 687 10.26 2.72 -27.10
N CYS A 688 10.00 2.28 -25.86
CA CYS A 688 10.87 1.36 -25.13
C CYS A 688 10.43 -0.09 -25.27
N ASN A 689 9.43 -0.36 -26.11
CA ASN A 689 8.84 -1.68 -26.35
C ASN A 689 8.12 -2.25 -25.12
N GLY A 690 7.50 -1.37 -24.33
CA GLY A 690 6.59 -1.73 -23.26
C GLY A 690 5.27 -0.98 -23.36
N HIS A 691 4.43 -1.12 -22.35
CA HIS A 691 3.27 -0.25 -22.16
C HIS A 691 2.85 -0.20 -20.70
N PHE A 692 1.93 0.69 -20.36
CA PHE A 692 1.23 0.65 -19.07
C PHE A 692 -0.13 0.00 -19.25
N GLY A 693 -0.37 -1.09 -18.54
CA GLY A 693 -1.61 -1.84 -18.66
C GLY A 693 -1.75 -2.90 -17.55
N PRO A 694 -2.97 -3.43 -17.33
CA PRO A 694 -3.18 -4.52 -16.39
C PRO A 694 -2.47 -5.78 -16.85
N THR A 695 -2.03 -6.59 -15.89
CA THR A 695 -1.56 -7.98 -16.10
C THR A 695 -2.30 -8.89 -15.13
N PRO A 696 -2.22 -10.24 -15.26
CA PRO A 696 -2.83 -11.14 -14.29
C PRO A 696 -2.38 -10.88 -12.85
N GLU A 697 -1.10 -10.52 -12.68
CA GLU A 697 -0.47 -10.26 -11.38
C GLU A 697 -0.68 -8.83 -10.89
N PHE A 698 -0.90 -7.88 -11.80
CA PHE A 698 -1.17 -6.48 -11.50
C PHE A 698 -2.48 -6.03 -12.17
N PRO A 699 -3.66 -6.42 -11.65
CA PRO A 699 -4.95 -6.10 -12.28
C PRO A 699 -5.27 -4.60 -12.33
N GLN A 700 -4.58 -3.79 -11.50
CA GLN A 700 -4.67 -2.32 -11.50
C GLN A 700 -3.75 -1.65 -12.53
N GLY A 701 -2.86 -2.41 -13.17
CA GLY A 701 -1.89 -1.90 -14.11
C GLY A 701 -0.50 -1.72 -13.53
N ILE A 702 0.49 -2.07 -14.34
CA ILE A 702 1.91 -1.72 -14.14
C ILE A 702 2.52 -1.42 -15.51
N TYR A 703 3.58 -0.60 -15.54
CA TYR A 703 4.40 -0.56 -16.74
C TYR A 703 5.14 -1.89 -16.90
N HIS A 704 5.16 -2.43 -18.10
CA HIS A 704 5.85 -3.68 -18.38
C HIS A 704 6.28 -3.78 -19.84
N TYR A 705 7.37 -4.49 -20.06
CA TYR A 705 7.90 -4.77 -21.40
C TYR A 705 7.31 -6.05 -21.96
N HIS A 706 7.38 -6.18 -23.28
CA HIS A 706 7.01 -7.41 -23.96
C HIS A 706 8.12 -7.87 -24.88
N SER A 707 8.31 -9.19 -24.94
CA SER A 707 8.95 -9.79 -26.10
C SER A 707 8.04 -9.63 -27.32
N THR A 708 8.59 -9.40 -28.52
CA THR A 708 7.77 -9.29 -29.74
C THR A 708 8.33 -10.14 -30.87
N MET A 709 7.45 -10.78 -31.66
CA MET A 709 7.84 -11.46 -32.90
C MET A 709 7.53 -10.61 -34.14
N GLN A 710 6.49 -9.77 -34.05
CA GLN A 710 6.06 -8.93 -35.16
C GLN A 710 5.88 -7.48 -34.74
N ASN A 711 6.05 -6.59 -35.69
CA ASN A 711 5.58 -5.22 -35.58
C ASN A 711 4.11 -5.09 -36.04
N GLY A 712 3.57 -3.88 -35.95
CA GLY A 712 2.21 -3.56 -36.38
C GLY A 712 1.88 -3.87 -37.84
N ASP A 713 2.87 -3.86 -38.74
CA ASP A 713 2.70 -4.19 -40.17
C ASP A 713 2.78 -5.70 -40.45
N GLY A 714 3.14 -6.51 -39.44
CA GLY A 714 3.36 -7.95 -39.57
C GLY A 714 4.74 -8.32 -40.11
N ASP A 715 5.66 -7.36 -40.17
CA ASP A 715 7.08 -7.59 -40.39
C ASP A 715 7.79 -7.90 -39.05
N MET A 716 9.12 -7.96 -39.03
CA MET A 716 9.96 -8.27 -37.87
C MET A 716 9.62 -7.40 -36.65
N GLY A 717 9.45 -8.02 -35.48
CA GLY A 717 9.18 -7.40 -34.18
C GLY A 717 10.41 -6.73 -33.54
N PHE A 718 11.11 -5.88 -34.27
CA PHE A 718 12.21 -5.11 -33.68
C PHE A 718 11.65 -4.01 -32.74
N PRO A 719 12.23 -3.70 -31.57
CA PRO A 719 13.19 -4.52 -30.85
C PRO A 719 12.48 -5.72 -30.21
N TYR A 720 13.21 -6.82 -30.02
CA TYR A 720 12.60 -8.04 -29.51
C TYR A 720 12.28 -8.01 -28.03
N PHE A 721 13.01 -7.25 -27.20
CA PHE A 721 12.72 -7.10 -25.76
C PHE A 721 12.52 -5.64 -25.38
N LEU A 722 13.61 -4.87 -25.34
CA LEU A 722 13.60 -3.43 -25.02
C LEU A 722 14.80 -2.74 -25.66
N ILE A 723 14.68 -1.42 -25.80
CA ILE A 723 15.73 -0.56 -26.39
C ILE A 723 16.02 0.68 -25.53
N CYS A 724 15.13 0.97 -24.59
CA CYS A 724 15.31 1.96 -23.54
C CYS A 724 14.60 1.51 -22.27
N TYR A 725 14.97 2.12 -21.14
CA TYR A 725 14.34 1.93 -19.86
C TYR A 725 13.28 3.00 -19.61
N HIS A 726 12.09 2.58 -19.21
CA HIS A 726 11.01 3.45 -18.81
C HIS A 726 11.28 4.05 -17.43
N GLY A 727 11.86 3.25 -16.53
CA GLY A 727 12.27 3.68 -15.21
C GLY A 727 13.74 4.07 -15.10
N GLU A 728 14.16 4.45 -13.89
CA GLU A 728 15.56 4.70 -13.55
C GLU A 728 16.31 3.35 -13.46
N ALA A 729 17.26 3.11 -14.38
CA ALA A 729 18.05 1.88 -14.41
C ALA A 729 19.39 2.04 -13.65
N ASP A 730 19.76 1.03 -12.84
CA ASP A 730 21.09 0.98 -12.23
C ASP A 730 22.09 0.23 -13.12
N MET A 731 22.62 0.96 -14.11
CA MET A 731 23.64 0.45 -15.03
C MET A 731 25.02 0.22 -14.37
N SER A 732 25.19 0.55 -13.08
CA SER A 732 26.47 0.34 -12.39
C SER A 732 26.76 -1.14 -12.08
N SER A 733 25.74 -2.00 -12.16
CA SER A 733 25.80 -3.43 -11.87
C SER A 733 26.26 -4.31 -13.05
N ASP A 734 26.44 -3.75 -14.26
CA ASP A 734 26.88 -4.46 -15.48
C ASP A 734 28.38 -4.87 -15.48
N ALA A 735 28.97 -5.06 -14.29
CA ALA A 735 30.35 -5.51 -14.16
C ALA A 735 30.56 -6.98 -14.59
N GLY A 736 29.49 -7.70 -14.94
CA GLY A 736 29.50 -9.16 -15.14
C GLY A 736 29.38 -9.67 -16.58
N ALA A 737 28.73 -8.96 -17.51
CA ALA A 737 28.34 -9.55 -18.80
C ALA A 737 29.02 -8.97 -20.05
N GLY A 738 29.87 -7.95 -19.93
CA GLY A 738 30.47 -7.33 -21.12
C GLY A 738 31.58 -8.15 -21.79
N GLN A 739 31.37 -8.54 -23.06
CA GLN A 739 32.46 -8.50 -24.05
C GLN A 739 32.85 -7.04 -24.32
N GLY A 740 33.59 -6.45 -23.38
CA GLY A 740 34.16 -5.12 -23.55
C GLY A 740 33.73 -4.15 -22.45
N GLY A 741 34.44 -4.17 -21.33
CA GLY A 741 34.37 -3.09 -20.37
C GLY A 741 34.89 -1.77 -20.98
N GLY A 742 34.24 -0.66 -20.64
CA GLY A 742 34.72 0.65 -21.03
C GLY A 742 33.91 1.80 -20.49
N GLY A 743 34.04 2.10 -19.20
CA GLY A 743 33.69 3.41 -18.67
C GLY A 743 34.35 4.53 -19.50
N GLY A 744 33.57 5.59 -19.73
CA GLY A 744 33.84 6.67 -20.69
C GLY A 744 35.29 7.11 -20.82
N GLY A 745 35.79 7.03 -22.04
CA GLY A 745 37.08 7.59 -22.46
C GLY A 745 37.06 7.87 -23.97
N ASP A 746 37.91 8.80 -24.40
CA ASP A 746 38.00 9.49 -25.71
C ASP A 746 38.27 8.59 -26.95
N CYS A 747 37.81 7.33 -26.93
CA CYS A 747 37.98 6.31 -27.97
C CYS A 747 36.67 5.55 -28.33
N ASP A 748 35.52 5.91 -27.76
CA ASP A 748 34.23 5.29 -28.08
C ASP A 748 33.87 5.48 -29.58
N GLY A 749 33.41 4.41 -30.23
CA GLY A 749 33.07 4.38 -31.66
C GLY A 749 34.15 3.87 -32.63
N TYR A 750 35.33 3.47 -32.13
CA TYR A 750 36.33 2.75 -32.93
C TYR A 750 36.65 1.39 -32.30
N GLY A 751 35.77 0.41 -32.53
CA GLY A 751 35.97 -0.97 -32.08
C GLY A 751 37.32 -1.54 -32.54
N GLU A 752 38.06 -2.13 -31.61
CA GLU A 752 39.34 -2.77 -31.92
C GLU A 752 39.16 -3.99 -32.82
N THR A 753 39.46 -3.85 -34.12
CA THR A 753 39.80 -4.96 -35.01
C THR A 753 41.11 -4.66 -35.75
N TRP A 754 42.25 -4.96 -35.11
CA TRP A 754 43.57 -4.90 -35.78
C TRP A 754 44.23 -6.28 -35.83
N GLY A 755 43.63 -7.18 -36.60
CA GLY A 755 44.29 -8.37 -37.15
C GLY A 755 45.26 -8.01 -38.29
N PRO A 756 46.21 -8.89 -38.66
CA PRO A 756 47.31 -8.56 -39.55
C PRO A 756 46.84 -8.26 -40.99
N GLY A 757 46.88 -6.98 -41.40
CA GLY A 757 46.62 -6.60 -42.80
C GLY A 757 46.27 -5.14 -43.06
N ILE A 758 45.98 -4.32 -42.04
CA ILE A 758 45.48 -2.95 -42.22
C ILE A 758 46.44 -1.97 -41.51
N GLY A 759 46.72 -0.82 -42.13
CA GLY A 759 47.84 0.09 -41.80
C GLY A 759 47.79 0.77 -40.40
N PRO A 760 48.82 1.56 -40.03
CA PRO A 760 48.99 2.03 -38.66
C PRO A 760 47.95 3.08 -38.21
N PRO A 761 47.58 3.11 -36.90
CA PRO A 761 46.51 3.95 -36.36
C PRO A 761 46.87 5.45 -36.25
N PRO A 762 45.87 6.34 -36.01
CA PRO A 762 46.07 7.76 -35.77
C PRO A 762 46.97 8.04 -34.54
N PRO A 763 47.65 9.20 -34.47
CA PRO A 763 48.53 9.53 -33.36
C PRO A 763 47.74 9.69 -32.04
N GLY A 764 47.90 8.74 -31.11
CA GLY A 764 47.25 8.77 -29.79
C GLY A 764 46.87 7.38 -29.25
N CYS A 765 46.56 6.44 -30.15
CA CYS A 765 46.02 5.11 -29.81
C CYS A 765 47.07 3.98 -29.90
N GLY A 766 48.29 4.23 -29.44
CA GLY A 766 49.42 3.29 -29.64
C GLY A 766 50.09 2.86 -28.34
N GLY A 767 49.60 1.78 -27.73
CA GLY A 767 50.23 1.13 -26.58
C GLY A 767 50.49 -0.36 -26.83
N GLN A 768 51.76 -0.77 -26.86
CA GLN A 768 52.15 -2.18 -26.93
C GLN A 768 51.75 -2.91 -25.64
N GLY A 769 51.08 -4.06 -25.79
CA GLY A 769 50.76 -4.96 -24.69
C GLY A 769 52.01 -5.34 -23.88
N ALA A 770 51.94 -5.11 -22.58
CA ALA A 770 52.76 -5.81 -21.61
C ALA A 770 52.03 -7.11 -21.24
N GLN A 771 52.67 -8.25 -21.48
CA GLN A 771 52.30 -9.50 -20.84
C GLN A 771 52.39 -9.28 -19.33
N SER A 772 51.27 -9.38 -18.62
CA SER A 772 51.28 -9.50 -17.16
C SER A 772 51.80 -10.89 -16.81
N GLU A 773 53.03 -10.95 -16.32
CA GLU A 773 53.59 -12.10 -15.65
C GLU A 773 52.68 -12.53 -14.49
N ILE A 774 52.58 -13.84 -14.30
CA ILE A 774 52.04 -14.49 -13.11
C ILE A 774 52.74 -13.90 -11.87
N ILE A 775 52.03 -13.12 -11.06
CA ILE A 775 52.48 -12.81 -9.70
C ILE A 775 52.19 -14.04 -8.84
N GLN A 776 53.21 -14.87 -8.63
CA GLN A 776 53.21 -15.76 -7.47
C GLN A 776 53.28 -14.90 -6.22
N ILE A 777 52.21 -14.92 -5.41
CA ILE A 777 52.26 -14.39 -4.04
C ILE A 777 53.19 -15.31 -3.25
N SER A 778 54.40 -14.83 -2.98
CA SER A 778 55.35 -15.48 -2.09
C SER A 778 54.82 -15.42 -0.65
N THR A 779 54.75 -16.58 0.00
CA THR A 779 54.51 -16.73 1.44
C THR A 779 55.51 -15.90 2.25
N SER A 780 55.04 -14.86 2.93
CA SER A 780 55.86 -14.14 3.93
C SER A 780 55.92 -14.96 5.23
N SER A 781 57.13 -15.33 5.63
CA SER A 781 57.44 -16.01 6.88
C SER A 781 57.14 -15.15 8.10
N PHE A 782 56.33 -15.64 9.04
CA PHE A 782 56.13 -15.06 10.37
C PHE A 782 57.36 -15.29 11.27
N ASP A 783 57.80 -14.24 11.99
CA ASP A 783 58.89 -14.30 12.97
C ASP A 783 58.36 -14.79 14.35
N PRO A 784 58.79 -15.97 14.83
CA PRO A 784 58.29 -16.56 16.08
C PRO A 784 58.74 -15.82 17.35
N MET A 785 59.59 -14.79 17.27
CA MET A 785 60.04 -14.02 18.44
C MET A 785 59.03 -12.95 18.89
N ALA A 786 58.08 -12.55 18.06
CA ALA A 786 57.06 -11.56 18.41
C ALA A 786 56.02 -12.10 19.42
N LEU A 787 55.70 -13.40 19.35
CA LEU A 787 54.73 -14.04 20.25
C LEU A 787 55.24 -14.25 21.68
N ILE A 788 56.56 -14.37 21.86
CA ILE A 788 57.18 -14.59 23.18
C ILE A 788 57.16 -13.31 24.03
N ILE A 789 57.25 -12.14 23.40
CA ILE A 789 57.24 -10.84 24.11
C ILE A 789 55.82 -10.49 24.57
N ILE A 790 54.80 -10.78 23.76
CA ILE A 790 53.40 -10.54 24.12
C ILE A 790 52.95 -11.48 25.25
N GLY A 791 53.38 -12.75 25.22
CA GLY A 791 53.09 -13.73 26.28
C GLY A 791 53.71 -13.38 27.65
N LEU A 792 54.91 -12.77 27.68
CA LEU A 792 55.56 -12.37 28.93
C LEU A 792 54.94 -11.11 29.57
N CYS A 793 54.33 -10.23 28.78
CA CYS A 793 53.63 -9.05 29.27
C CYS A 793 52.26 -9.40 29.89
N LEU A 794 51.55 -10.41 29.38
CA LEU A 794 50.25 -10.83 29.93
C LEU A 794 50.38 -11.66 31.20
N ALA A 795 51.43 -12.48 31.33
CA ALA A 795 51.69 -13.27 32.54
C ALA A 795 52.06 -12.43 33.78
N THR A 796 52.63 -11.23 33.57
CA THR A 796 52.97 -10.31 34.68
C THR A 796 51.77 -9.47 35.16
N ALA A 797 50.77 -9.26 34.30
CA ALA A 797 49.51 -8.60 34.69
C ALA A 797 48.59 -9.51 35.53
N TRP A 798 48.58 -10.83 35.27
CA TRP A 798 47.73 -11.79 35.99
C TRP A 798 48.22 -12.10 37.42
N SER A 799 49.52 -11.94 37.71
CA SER A 799 50.08 -12.15 39.05
C SER A 799 49.83 -11.00 40.04
N LEU A 800 49.43 -9.80 39.58
CA LEU A 800 49.28 -8.61 40.44
C LEU A 800 47.84 -8.35 40.91
N ARG A 801 46.84 -9.08 40.38
CA ARG A 801 45.43 -8.90 40.77
C ARG A 801 44.94 -9.88 41.85
N ARG A 802 45.68 -10.96 42.14
CA ARG A 802 45.28 -12.02 43.10
C ARG A 802 45.71 -11.80 44.56
N ASN A 803 46.20 -10.61 44.93
CA ASN A 803 46.82 -10.39 46.25
C ASN A 803 46.32 -9.15 47.03
N ARG A 804 45.01 -8.88 47.02
CA ARG A 804 44.36 -8.03 48.04
C ARG A 804 43.01 -8.62 48.46
N ASN A 805 43.07 -9.56 49.42
CA ASN A 805 41.94 -10.07 50.20
C ASN A 805 41.50 -9.04 51.26
N HIS A 806 40.18 -8.94 51.48
CA HIS A 806 39.44 -8.82 52.77
C HIS A 806 39.76 -7.66 53.74
N PRO A 807 38.80 -7.16 54.55
CA PRO A 807 37.54 -7.78 54.96
C PRO A 807 36.33 -7.43 54.10
#